data_AF-A0A0N4WCB3-F1
#
_entry.id   AF-A0A0N4WCB3-F1
#
_cell.length_a   1.000
_cell.length_b   1.000
_cell.length_c   1.000
_cell.angle_alpha   90.00
_cell.angle_beta   90.00
_cell.angle_gamma   90.00
#
_symmetry.space_group_name_H-M   'P 1'
#
loop_
_entity.id
_entity.type
_entity.pdbx_description
1 polymer ?
#
loop_
_entity_poly.entity_id
_entity_poly.type
_entity_poly.pdbx_seq_one_letter_code
_entity_poly.pdbx_strand_id
1 'polypeptide(L)'
;MRVRSGADGSTSSKCTGAKGDLKGPVDKNRRRIWSAQDEKPSRHGDCLRICTYNCRTIASKADQTILSETSKRLRFDVIALQETKTKETAIKKTNDGHLFVLGAKVDGKNVGGVGFLVHRRIEHLIDSTEVLSPRLAILRLRIDRRTTVSIINCYAPTSTATDGEKDAFYKELEEVTKNERSYYKYVVGDFNAVIHEESLATARTGPHGIGVTNENGERLMDLLEACNLFHGNSFFVKNEDRRWTWESPNAAARSEIDHVLTNRKWSLLDVSVVEAFRTGSDHRLVRAKIRLRAKLRRRDHFRPPPIRLPRYDTSAMEVAAVQYAWQEAQDLTHDYDLLVNGLLHCATASAVSGRANSRSRIDGNARTLLQQRAAVYRNSASSLLERATINKACRIAVRESIQRYKDTRLKEAAEARASLKRCRKDLNDSRSIIAVMRDAMGRPTVHRLLCVPRPSNFHGQQPACRNYEAQKMRVGGNRKHKRSGSFVSDKKVRADLFDSTVLPALCYASETWAENKTSTLMLVRAQRALERTLLKINRAKQRSLNLRSADMRSMSGIRDAEVYAWNAKKRWAGHVVRRTDDRWTTRVTFWYPREIKRTLGRPATRWSDSLKKLQENDGQHWSQTAQDRQKWMEACARCEISADNERPSIQVSK
;
A
#
# COMPACT_ATOMS: atom_id res chain seq x y z
N MET A 1 -37.84 23.99 -69.55
CA MET A 1 -37.35 22.88 -68.70
C MET A 1 -36.12 23.35 -67.95
N ARG A 2 -36.27 23.74 -66.68
CA ARG A 2 -35.24 24.45 -65.89
C ARG A 2 -35.38 24.17 -64.39
N VAL A 3 -34.23 23.82 -63.77
CA VAL A 3 -33.65 24.36 -62.51
C VAL A 3 -34.13 23.84 -61.13
N ARG A 4 -33.19 23.11 -60.49
CA ARG A 4 -32.55 23.20 -59.13
C ARG A 4 -33.34 23.38 -57.81
N SER A 5 -32.90 22.55 -56.83
CA SER A 5 -32.41 22.85 -55.45
C SER A 5 -33.28 23.50 -54.37
N GLY A 6 -33.10 23.04 -53.11
CA GLY A 6 -33.06 23.95 -51.95
C GLY A 6 -33.45 23.32 -50.60
N ALA A 7 -32.58 23.47 -49.61
CA ALA A 7 -32.58 22.83 -48.29
C ALA A 7 -33.39 23.54 -47.17
N ASP A 8 -33.35 22.89 -46.00
CA ASP A 8 -33.30 23.42 -44.61
C ASP A 8 -34.57 23.60 -43.76
N GLY A 9 -34.45 23.19 -42.48
CA GLY A 9 -35.29 23.69 -41.38
C GLY A 9 -35.56 22.70 -40.24
N SER A 10 -34.96 22.94 -39.08
CA SER A 10 -35.00 22.15 -37.84
C SER A 10 -36.21 22.47 -36.93
N THR A 11 -36.62 21.54 -36.04
CA THR A 11 -36.73 21.70 -34.56
C THR A 11 -37.57 20.63 -33.84
N SER A 12 -36.97 20.00 -32.82
CA SER A 12 -37.50 19.64 -31.47
C SER A 12 -38.97 19.18 -31.27
N SER A 13 -39.17 17.95 -30.78
CA SER A 13 -40.03 17.69 -29.59
C SER A 13 -39.83 16.29 -28.98
N LYS A 14 -39.88 16.22 -27.65
CA LYS A 14 -39.77 15.03 -26.78
C LYS A 14 -40.96 14.08 -26.98
N CYS A 15 -40.77 12.76 -26.81
CA CYS A 15 -41.67 11.92 -25.99
C CYS A 15 -41.06 10.54 -25.60
N THR A 16 -41.27 10.25 -24.32
CA THR A 16 -41.10 9.06 -23.48
C THR A 16 -41.16 7.67 -24.13
N GLY A 17 -40.09 6.87 -23.94
CA GLY A 17 -40.07 5.43 -24.24
C GLY A 17 -40.51 4.57 -23.05
N ALA A 18 -41.56 3.77 -23.24
CA ALA A 18 -42.01 2.72 -22.34
C ALA A 18 -41.04 1.52 -22.38
N LYS A 19 -40.62 1.05 -21.21
CA LYS A 19 -39.82 -0.18 -21.04
C LYS A 19 -40.75 -1.39 -20.99
N GLY A 20 -40.76 -2.18 -22.06
CA GLY A 20 -41.28 -3.55 -22.07
C GLY A 20 -40.17 -4.53 -21.66
N ASP A 21 -40.38 -5.25 -20.56
CA ASP A 21 -39.52 -6.32 -20.07
C ASP A 21 -39.62 -7.57 -20.96
N LEU A 22 -38.60 -7.82 -21.78
CA LEU A 22 -38.34 -9.13 -22.38
C LEU A 22 -37.15 -9.79 -21.68
N LYS A 23 -37.42 -10.48 -20.57
CA LYS A 23 -36.49 -11.42 -19.93
C LYS A 23 -36.42 -12.70 -20.76
N GLY A 24 -35.48 -12.77 -21.71
CA GLY A 24 -35.02 -14.04 -22.26
C GLY A 24 -34.35 -14.90 -21.17
N PRO A 25 -34.39 -16.24 -21.28
CA PRO A 25 -33.88 -17.13 -20.26
C PRO A 25 -32.37 -16.93 -20.10
N VAL A 26 -31.97 -16.64 -18.85
CA VAL A 26 -30.56 -16.53 -18.47
C VAL A 26 -29.91 -17.89 -18.65
N ASP A 27 -29.09 -18.02 -19.69
CA ASP A 27 -28.23 -19.18 -19.90
C ASP A 27 -27.31 -19.37 -18.68
N LYS A 28 -27.64 -20.41 -17.89
CA LYS A 28 -26.94 -20.78 -16.64
C LYS A 28 -25.67 -21.61 -16.91
N ASN A 29 -25.30 -21.85 -18.17
CA ASN A 29 -24.24 -22.79 -18.55
C ASN A 29 -22.92 -22.16 -19.03
N ARG A 30 -22.50 -21.03 -18.46
CA ARG A 30 -21.06 -20.69 -18.47
C ARG A 30 -20.31 -21.63 -17.52
N ARG A 31 -19.92 -22.81 -18.03
CA ARG A 31 -19.06 -23.79 -17.36
C ARG A 31 -17.87 -23.06 -16.71
N ARG A 32 -17.60 -23.36 -15.43
CA ARG A 32 -16.36 -22.94 -14.76
C ARG A 32 -15.20 -23.56 -15.54
N ILE A 33 -14.44 -22.73 -16.27
CA ILE A 33 -13.26 -23.14 -17.05
C ILE A 33 -12.19 -23.81 -16.17
N TRP A 34 -12.29 -23.60 -14.85
CA TRP A 34 -11.35 -24.01 -13.81
C TRP A 34 -11.97 -25.14 -12.96
N SER A 35 -12.71 -26.05 -13.61
CA SER A 35 -13.12 -27.31 -13.00
C SER A 35 -13.37 -28.37 -14.07
N ALA A 36 -12.76 -29.52 -13.84
CA ALA A 36 -12.92 -30.81 -14.51
C ALA A 36 -12.21 -30.97 -15.87
N GLN A 37 -10.98 -31.47 -15.81
CA GLN A 37 -10.58 -32.72 -16.51
C GLN A 37 -9.33 -33.30 -15.80
N ASP A 38 -9.52 -34.47 -15.19
CA ASP A 38 -8.60 -35.60 -14.97
C ASP A 38 -7.10 -35.39 -14.69
N GLU A 39 -6.72 -34.43 -13.84
CA GLU A 39 -5.44 -34.50 -13.13
C GLU A 39 -5.60 -34.07 -11.66
N LYS A 40 -4.90 -34.77 -10.74
CA LYS A 40 -4.90 -34.49 -9.30
C LYS A 40 -4.75 -32.97 -9.06
N PRO A 41 -5.61 -32.35 -8.22
CA PRO A 41 -5.54 -30.90 -8.00
C PRO A 41 -4.17 -30.53 -7.45
N SER A 42 -3.42 -29.72 -8.20
CA SER A 42 -2.14 -29.20 -7.71
C SER A 42 -2.37 -28.48 -6.37
N ARG A 43 -1.40 -28.56 -5.44
CA ARG A 43 -1.45 -27.92 -4.10
C ARG A 43 -1.87 -26.43 -4.11
N HIS A 44 -1.89 -25.76 -5.26
CA HIS A 44 -2.11 -24.32 -5.42
C HIS A 44 -3.46 -23.94 -6.08
N GLY A 45 -4.24 -24.90 -6.59
CA GLY A 45 -5.47 -24.66 -7.35
C GLY A 45 -5.23 -24.05 -8.74
N ASP A 46 -6.30 -23.82 -9.50
CA ASP A 46 -6.22 -23.20 -10.82
C ASP A 46 -5.68 -21.76 -10.72
N CYS A 47 -4.71 -21.44 -11.58
CA CYS A 47 -3.98 -20.17 -11.59
C CYS A 47 -3.89 -19.63 -13.02
N LEU A 48 -4.05 -18.31 -13.15
CA LEU A 48 -3.77 -17.56 -14.38
C LEU A 48 -2.26 -17.32 -14.46
N ARG A 49 -1.65 -17.60 -15.61
CA ARG A 49 -0.22 -17.44 -15.84
C ARG A 49 0.01 -16.37 -16.89
N ILE A 50 0.47 -15.21 -16.43
CA ILE A 50 0.85 -14.09 -17.30
C ILE A 50 2.36 -14.12 -17.42
N CYS A 51 2.87 -14.13 -18.63
CA CYS A 51 4.29 -14.02 -18.91
C CYS A 51 4.59 -12.69 -19.62
N THR A 52 5.83 -12.22 -19.52
CA THR A 52 6.36 -11.09 -20.30
C THR A 52 7.68 -11.50 -20.94
N TYR A 53 7.88 -11.10 -22.20
CA TYR A 53 9.03 -11.48 -23.00
C TYR A 53 9.37 -10.46 -24.09
N ASN A 54 10.55 -9.86 -23.97
CA ASN A 54 11.15 -9.11 -25.05
C ASN A 54 11.79 -10.09 -26.04
N CYS A 55 11.21 -10.14 -27.25
CA CYS A 55 11.56 -11.13 -28.27
C CYS A 55 12.70 -10.68 -29.18
N ARG A 56 13.16 -9.43 -29.06
CA ARG A 56 13.97 -8.68 -30.04
C ARG A 56 13.36 -8.51 -31.43
N THR A 57 12.72 -9.52 -32.00
CA THR A 57 11.97 -9.44 -33.26
C THR A 57 11.06 -10.66 -33.40
N ILE A 58 9.84 -10.44 -33.88
CA ILE A 58 8.96 -11.52 -34.38
C ILE A 58 8.31 -11.12 -35.71
N ALA A 59 8.97 -10.25 -36.47
CA ALA A 59 8.43 -9.73 -37.72
C ALA A 59 8.28 -10.82 -38.78
N SER A 60 9.18 -11.82 -38.79
CA SER A 60 9.13 -12.91 -39.77
C SER A 60 8.18 -14.03 -39.33
N LYS A 61 7.64 -14.77 -40.32
CA LYS A 61 6.80 -15.94 -40.06
C LYS A 61 7.59 -17.08 -39.39
N ALA A 62 8.89 -17.16 -39.66
CA ALA A 62 9.79 -18.12 -39.02
C ALA A 62 9.92 -17.83 -37.52
N ASP A 63 10.17 -16.57 -37.13
CA ASP A 63 10.28 -16.18 -35.71
C ASP A 63 8.98 -16.46 -34.93
N GLN A 64 7.83 -16.17 -35.54
CA GLN A 64 6.52 -16.46 -34.95
C GLN A 64 6.31 -17.97 -34.75
N THR A 65 6.80 -18.79 -35.67
CA THR A 65 6.71 -20.25 -35.59
C THR A 65 7.62 -20.79 -34.49
N ILE A 66 8.87 -20.31 -34.40
CA ILE A 66 9.81 -20.65 -33.32
C ILE A 66 9.22 -20.28 -31.96
N LEU A 67 8.64 -19.09 -31.85
CA LEU A 67 7.97 -18.64 -30.63
C LEU A 67 6.79 -19.55 -30.26
N SER A 68 5.92 -19.87 -31.23
CA SER A 68 4.79 -20.77 -31.03
C SER A 68 5.26 -22.14 -30.53
N GLU A 69 6.25 -22.74 -31.19
CA GLU A 69 6.74 -24.08 -30.82
C GLU A 69 7.43 -24.12 -29.47
N THR A 70 8.27 -23.13 -29.18
CA THR A 70 8.93 -23.04 -27.86
C THR A 70 7.90 -22.82 -26.75
N SER A 71 6.81 -22.09 -27.05
CA SER A 71 5.74 -21.85 -26.09
C SER A 71 4.93 -23.10 -25.73
N LYS A 72 4.86 -24.12 -26.61
CA LYS A 72 4.11 -25.37 -26.33
C LYS A 72 4.62 -26.12 -25.10
N ARG A 73 5.91 -26.03 -24.82
CA ARG A 73 6.54 -26.65 -23.65
C ARG A 73 6.21 -25.92 -22.35
N LEU A 74 5.57 -24.75 -22.45
CA LEU A 74 5.27 -23.90 -21.31
C LEU A 74 3.79 -23.93 -20.93
N ARG A 75 3.56 -23.96 -19.61
CA ARG A 75 2.25 -23.62 -19.05
C ARG A 75 2.13 -22.09 -18.99
N PHE A 76 1.49 -21.49 -19.98
CA PHE A 76 1.15 -20.07 -20.03
C PHE A 76 -0.33 -19.87 -20.37
N ASP A 77 -0.89 -18.70 -20.04
CA ASP A 77 -2.21 -18.27 -20.51
C ASP A 77 -2.08 -17.06 -21.43
N VAL A 78 -1.24 -16.09 -21.05
CA VAL A 78 -0.91 -14.91 -21.86
C VAL A 78 0.60 -14.71 -21.82
N ILE A 79 1.22 -14.41 -22.96
CA ILE A 79 2.57 -13.85 -23.05
C ILE A 79 2.46 -12.44 -23.61
N ALA A 80 2.86 -11.45 -22.83
CA ALA A 80 3.05 -10.08 -23.28
C ALA A 80 4.39 -10.00 -24.03
N LEU A 81 4.36 -9.57 -25.28
CA LEU A 81 5.51 -9.56 -26.18
C LEU A 81 5.98 -8.11 -26.38
N GLN A 82 7.29 -7.89 -26.27
CA GLN A 82 7.93 -6.60 -26.55
C GLN A 82 8.94 -6.75 -27.71
N GLU A 83 9.26 -5.62 -28.35
CA GLU A 83 10.09 -5.54 -29.56
C GLU A 83 9.67 -6.49 -30.68
N THR A 84 8.37 -6.53 -30.96
CA THR A 84 7.86 -7.41 -32.03
C THR A 84 8.30 -6.96 -33.42
N LYS A 85 8.58 -5.66 -33.60
CA LYS A 85 9.08 -5.03 -34.84
C LYS A 85 8.21 -5.30 -36.08
N THR A 86 6.93 -5.60 -35.87
CA THR A 86 5.95 -5.80 -36.93
C THR A 86 5.56 -4.48 -37.59
N LYS A 87 5.41 -4.48 -38.92
CA LYS A 87 5.08 -3.26 -39.68
C LYS A 87 3.65 -2.77 -39.43
N GLU A 88 2.72 -3.70 -39.23
CA GLU A 88 1.30 -3.42 -39.11
C GLU A 88 0.72 -4.04 -37.84
N THR A 89 -0.35 -3.43 -37.34
CA THR A 89 -1.15 -4.00 -36.27
C THR A 89 -1.98 -5.15 -36.84
N ALA A 90 -1.82 -6.35 -36.32
CA ALA A 90 -2.49 -7.53 -36.85
C ALA A 90 -2.93 -8.48 -35.74
N ILE A 91 -4.12 -9.05 -35.89
CA ILE A 91 -4.60 -10.15 -35.06
C ILE A 91 -4.57 -11.41 -35.93
N LYS A 92 -3.78 -12.42 -35.52
CA LYS A 92 -3.55 -13.64 -36.29
C LYS A 92 -3.75 -14.87 -35.41
N LYS A 93 -4.32 -15.94 -35.96
CA LYS A 93 -4.32 -17.25 -35.29
C LYS A 93 -3.10 -18.06 -35.73
N THR A 94 -2.46 -18.73 -34.79
CA THR A 94 -1.43 -19.72 -35.08
C THR A 94 -2.05 -21.03 -35.56
N ASN A 95 -1.24 -21.90 -36.16
CA ASN A 95 -1.66 -23.25 -36.55
C ASN A 95 -2.20 -24.06 -35.35
N ASP A 96 -1.70 -23.77 -34.14
CA ASP A 96 -2.11 -24.43 -32.89
C ASP A 96 -3.40 -23.84 -32.28
N GLY A 97 -3.97 -22.82 -32.91
CA GLY A 97 -5.17 -22.10 -32.47
C GLY A 97 -4.91 -21.05 -31.38
N HIS A 98 -3.66 -20.67 -31.11
CA HIS A 98 -3.35 -19.53 -30.24
C HIS A 98 -3.56 -18.21 -30.99
N LEU A 99 -3.83 -17.14 -30.25
CA LEU A 99 -4.13 -15.83 -30.82
C LEU A 99 -2.93 -14.88 -30.62
N PHE A 100 -2.36 -14.43 -31.73
CA PHE A 100 -1.42 -13.31 -31.76
C PHE A 100 -2.19 -12.00 -31.90
N VAL A 101 -1.85 -11.04 -31.05
CA VAL A 101 -2.23 -9.63 -31.16
C VAL A 101 -0.93 -8.86 -31.28
N LEU A 102 -0.66 -8.29 -32.45
CA LEU A 102 0.60 -7.63 -32.77
C LEU A 102 0.32 -6.16 -33.02
N GLY A 103 1.08 -5.27 -32.38
CA GLY A 103 1.05 -3.84 -32.62
C GLY A 103 2.13 -3.41 -33.61
N ALA A 104 1.83 -2.40 -34.42
CA ALA A 104 2.82 -1.80 -35.32
C ALA A 104 4.00 -1.17 -34.55
N LYS A 105 5.18 -1.24 -35.16
CA LYS A 105 6.37 -0.49 -34.74
C LYS A 105 6.25 1.00 -35.09
N VAL A 106 7.20 1.80 -34.64
CA VAL A 106 7.27 3.23 -35.02
C VAL A 106 7.62 3.36 -36.50
N ASP A 107 6.87 4.18 -37.25
CA ASP A 107 7.12 4.43 -38.66
C ASP A 107 8.54 4.98 -38.90
N GLY A 108 9.21 4.46 -39.93
CA GLY A 108 10.58 4.85 -40.29
C GLY A 108 11.68 4.44 -39.31
N LYS A 109 11.36 3.81 -38.16
CA LYS A 109 12.34 3.30 -37.19
C LYS A 109 12.17 1.80 -36.99
N ASN A 110 13.23 1.09 -36.59
CA ASN A 110 13.14 -0.33 -36.21
C ASN A 110 12.95 -0.51 -34.70
N VAL A 111 12.07 0.31 -34.11
CA VAL A 111 11.89 0.43 -32.66
C VAL A 111 10.42 0.25 -32.29
N GLY A 112 10.17 -0.48 -31.20
CA GLY A 112 8.83 -0.72 -30.68
C GLY A 112 8.17 -1.96 -31.27
N GLY A 113 6.85 -1.97 -31.18
CA GLY A 113 6.03 -3.15 -31.43
C GLY A 113 5.80 -3.91 -30.12
N VAL A 114 4.57 -3.85 -29.64
CA VAL A 114 4.10 -4.59 -28.47
C VAL A 114 2.94 -5.48 -28.86
N GLY A 115 2.77 -6.59 -28.16
CA GLY A 115 1.73 -7.55 -28.51
C GLY A 115 1.41 -8.54 -27.42
N PHE A 116 0.53 -9.49 -27.73
CA PHE A 116 0.18 -10.60 -26.87
C PHE A 116 0.14 -11.89 -27.68
N LEU A 117 0.63 -12.96 -27.09
CA LEU A 117 0.28 -14.33 -27.48
C LEU A 117 -0.70 -14.88 -26.43
N VAL A 118 -1.92 -15.13 -26.84
CA VAL A 118 -3.01 -15.59 -25.96
C VAL A 118 -3.32 -17.05 -26.25
N HIS A 119 -3.30 -17.86 -25.19
CA HIS A 119 -3.57 -19.29 -25.29
C HIS A 119 -5.04 -19.55 -25.65
N ARG A 120 -5.30 -20.49 -26.56
CA ARG A 120 -6.64 -20.84 -27.09
C ARG A 120 -7.71 -21.04 -26.01
N ARG A 121 -7.30 -21.59 -24.86
CA ARG A 121 -8.18 -21.85 -23.71
C ARG A 121 -8.83 -20.59 -23.13
N ILE A 122 -8.17 -19.43 -23.21
CA ILE A 122 -8.69 -18.18 -22.63
C ILE A 122 -9.14 -17.18 -23.69
N GLU A 123 -9.12 -17.55 -24.97
CA GLU A 123 -9.55 -16.69 -26.08
C GLU A 123 -10.99 -16.18 -25.86
N HIS A 124 -11.90 -17.05 -25.44
CA HIS A 124 -13.30 -16.70 -25.16
C HIS A 124 -13.48 -15.77 -23.93
N LEU A 125 -12.44 -15.55 -23.13
CA LEU A 125 -12.45 -14.62 -22.01
C LEU A 125 -12.05 -13.21 -22.42
N ILE A 126 -11.52 -13.02 -23.62
CA ILE A 126 -11.12 -11.71 -24.13
C ILE A 126 -12.38 -10.83 -24.25
N ASP A 127 -12.31 -9.67 -23.63
CA ASP A 127 -13.33 -8.62 -23.69
C ASP A 127 -12.95 -7.60 -24.77
N SER A 128 -11.71 -7.08 -24.71
CA SER A 128 -11.14 -6.24 -25.76
C SER A 128 -9.60 -6.29 -25.76
N THR A 129 -9.02 -5.94 -26.91
CA THR A 129 -7.58 -5.78 -27.12
C THR A 129 -7.33 -4.46 -27.81
N GLU A 130 -6.52 -3.60 -27.21
CA GLU A 130 -6.20 -2.26 -27.72
C GLU A 130 -4.69 -2.08 -27.76
N VAL A 131 -4.16 -1.71 -28.93
CA VAL A 131 -2.78 -1.22 -29.06
C VAL A 131 -2.85 0.29 -29.05
N LEU A 132 -2.36 0.91 -27.98
CA LEU A 132 -2.47 2.35 -27.76
C LEU A 132 -1.33 3.11 -28.42
N SER A 133 -0.14 2.54 -28.36
CA SER A 133 1.06 3.09 -29.00
C SER A 133 2.03 1.96 -29.33
N PRO A 134 3.09 2.20 -30.11
CA PRO A 134 4.13 1.20 -30.39
C PRO A 134 4.81 0.62 -29.14
N ARG A 135 4.58 1.22 -27.97
CA ARG A 135 5.16 0.83 -26.67
C ARG A 135 4.12 0.40 -25.64
N LEU A 136 2.81 0.54 -25.90
CA LEU A 136 1.75 0.24 -24.94
C LEU A 136 0.58 -0.50 -25.59
N ALA A 137 0.19 -1.62 -24.99
CA ALA A 137 -0.99 -2.37 -25.39
C ALA A 137 -1.75 -2.88 -24.16
N ILE A 138 -3.06 -3.08 -24.29
CA ILE A 138 -3.92 -3.55 -23.21
C ILE A 138 -4.73 -4.74 -23.71
N LEU A 139 -4.70 -5.81 -22.92
CA LEU A 139 -5.58 -6.96 -23.05
C LEU A 139 -6.55 -7.00 -21.86
N ARG A 140 -7.85 -6.90 -22.12
CA ARG A 140 -8.89 -6.98 -21.10
C ARG A 140 -9.56 -8.35 -21.16
N LEU A 141 -9.60 -9.03 -20.02
CA LEU A 141 -10.23 -10.33 -19.84
C LEU A 141 -11.41 -10.21 -18.89
N ARG A 142 -12.53 -10.86 -19.23
CA ARG A 142 -13.76 -10.89 -18.44
C ARG A 142 -14.05 -12.32 -17.99
N ILE A 143 -13.53 -12.67 -16.81
CA ILE A 143 -13.63 -14.00 -16.20
C ILE A 143 -15.07 -14.32 -15.79
N ASP A 144 -15.74 -13.38 -15.13
CA ASP A 144 -17.16 -13.48 -14.75
C ASP A 144 -17.82 -12.10 -14.86
N ARG A 145 -19.15 -12.01 -14.68
CA ARG A 145 -19.90 -10.73 -14.76
C ARG A 145 -19.38 -9.61 -13.84
N ARG A 146 -18.58 -9.94 -12.83
CA ARG A 146 -18.05 -9.01 -11.82
C ARG A 146 -16.52 -8.99 -11.76
N THR A 147 -15.82 -9.91 -12.45
CA THR A 147 -14.37 -10.09 -12.40
C THR A 147 -13.80 -9.74 -13.77
N THR A 148 -13.20 -8.57 -13.85
CA THR A 148 -12.40 -8.14 -14.99
C THR A 148 -10.93 -8.07 -14.60
N VAL A 149 -10.07 -8.45 -15.53
CA VAL A 149 -8.61 -8.43 -15.43
C VAL A 149 -8.10 -7.63 -16.61
N SER A 150 -7.29 -6.60 -16.36
CA SER A 150 -6.59 -5.88 -17.43
C SER A 150 -5.10 -6.14 -17.31
N ILE A 151 -4.52 -6.53 -18.44
CA ILE A 151 -3.10 -6.80 -18.61
C ILE A 151 -2.56 -5.69 -19.51
N ILE A 152 -1.77 -4.80 -18.95
CA ILE A 152 -1.15 -3.68 -19.64
C ILE A 152 0.27 -4.12 -19.98
N ASN A 153 0.57 -4.27 -21.26
CA ASN A 153 1.89 -4.56 -21.78
C ASN A 153 2.61 -3.24 -22.09
N CYS A 154 3.85 -3.11 -21.63
CA CYS A 154 4.66 -1.93 -21.88
C CYS A 154 6.10 -2.24 -22.31
N TYR A 155 6.66 -1.35 -23.14
CA TYR A 155 8.06 -1.35 -23.53
C TYR A 155 8.66 0.05 -23.35
N ALA A 156 9.34 0.28 -22.24
CA ALA A 156 9.86 1.59 -21.89
C ALA A 156 11.04 2.00 -22.80
N PRO A 157 11.24 3.30 -23.02
CA PRO A 157 12.43 3.80 -23.72
C PRO A 157 13.74 3.37 -23.02
N THR A 158 14.77 3.13 -23.83
CA THR A 158 16.11 2.76 -23.36
C THR A 158 16.78 3.90 -22.58
N SER A 159 17.89 3.63 -21.91
CA SER A 159 18.67 4.65 -21.19
C SER A 159 19.16 5.78 -22.11
N THR A 160 19.41 5.49 -23.39
CA THR A 160 19.82 6.43 -24.43
C THR A 160 18.72 7.38 -24.91
N ALA A 161 17.45 7.10 -24.61
CA ALA A 161 16.35 7.97 -24.96
C ALA A 161 16.41 9.27 -24.15
N THR A 162 15.89 10.35 -24.74
CA THR A 162 15.85 11.64 -24.06
C THR A 162 14.95 11.58 -22.83
N ASP A 163 15.23 12.41 -21.83
CA ASP A 163 14.38 12.48 -20.62
C ASP A 163 12.93 12.84 -20.95
N GLY A 164 12.71 13.67 -21.98
CA GLY A 164 11.38 14.01 -22.47
C GLY A 164 10.60 12.80 -22.98
N GLU A 165 11.24 11.91 -23.76
CA GLU A 165 10.62 10.68 -24.26
C GLU A 165 10.32 9.69 -23.13
N LYS A 166 11.27 9.49 -22.20
CA LYS A 166 11.06 8.66 -21.01
C LYS A 166 9.86 9.17 -20.20
N ASP A 167 9.80 10.48 -19.95
CA ASP A 167 8.73 11.09 -19.17
C ASP A 167 7.37 11.05 -19.86
N ALA A 168 7.32 11.26 -21.17
CA ALA A 168 6.10 11.13 -21.95
C ALA A 168 5.52 9.71 -21.83
N PHE A 169 6.38 8.69 -21.97
CA PHE A 169 5.99 7.30 -21.82
C PHE A 169 5.46 6.98 -20.41
N TYR A 170 6.19 7.34 -19.35
CA TYR A 170 5.75 7.05 -17.98
C TYR A 170 4.46 7.80 -17.61
N LYS A 171 4.24 9.00 -18.18
CA LYS A 171 2.98 9.76 -18.02
C LYS A 171 1.82 9.07 -18.72
N GLU A 172 2.01 8.63 -19.96
CA GLU A 172 1.01 7.89 -20.72
C GLU A 172 0.64 6.58 -19.99
N LEU A 173 1.64 5.83 -19.52
CA LEU A 173 1.44 4.61 -18.75
C LEU A 173 0.69 4.85 -17.43
N GLU A 174 0.99 5.95 -16.72
CA GLU A 174 0.29 6.35 -15.50
C GLU A 174 -1.19 6.67 -15.78
N GLU A 175 -1.47 7.43 -16.83
CA GLU A 175 -2.83 7.78 -17.25
C GLU A 175 -3.65 6.55 -17.63
N VAL A 176 -3.08 5.68 -18.48
CA VAL A 176 -3.67 4.41 -18.89
C VAL A 176 -4.00 3.54 -17.66
N THR A 177 -3.04 3.39 -16.75
CA THR A 177 -3.20 2.57 -15.55
C THR A 177 -4.29 3.11 -14.61
N LYS A 178 -4.40 4.44 -14.49
CA LYS A 178 -5.41 5.10 -13.66
C LYS A 178 -6.80 5.02 -14.28
N ASN A 179 -6.92 5.22 -15.58
CA ASN A 179 -8.18 5.21 -16.32
C ASN A 179 -8.79 3.81 -16.40
N GLU A 180 -7.95 2.77 -16.35
CA GLU A 180 -8.40 1.39 -16.39
C GLU A 180 -9.33 1.05 -15.20
N ARG A 181 -10.52 0.51 -15.48
CA ARG A 181 -11.55 0.25 -14.45
C ARG A 181 -11.53 -1.18 -13.91
N SER A 182 -10.71 -2.05 -14.48
CA SER A 182 -10.65 -3.45 -14.06
C SER A 182 -10.26 -3.63 -12.60
N TYR A 183 -10.88 -4.63 -11.98
CA TYR A 183 -10.65 -4.93 -10.56
C TYR A 183 -9.23 -5.46 -10.31
N TYR A 184 -8.76 -6.37 -11.18
CA TYR A 184 -7.37 -6.79 -11.22
C TYR A 184 -6.64 -6.05 -12.33
N LYS A 185 -5.51 -5.44 -12.00
CA LYS A 185 -4.61 -4.79 -12.94
C LYS A 185 -3.25 -5.45 -12.83
N TYR A 186 -2.71 -5.87 -13.97
CA TYR A 186 -1.34 -6.34 -14.10
C TYR A 186 -0.65 -5.48 -15.15
N VAL A 187 0.39 -4.76 -14.76
CA VAL A 187 1.26 -4.05 -15.70
C VAL A 187 2.51 -4.90 -15.86
N VAL A 188 2.81 -5.32 -17.07
CA VAL A 188 3.89 -6.25 -17.37
C VAL A 188 4.69 -5.74 -18.55
N GLY A 189 5.98 -6.00 -18.56
CA GLY A 189 6.79 -5.57 -19.69
C GLY A 189 8.25 -5.36 -19.33
N ASP A 190 8.96 -4.87 -20.33
CA ASP A 190 10.31 -4.38 -20.19
C ASP A 190 10.24 -2.88 -19.87
N PHE A 191 10.65 -2.53 -18.65
CA PHE A 191 10.65 -1.14 -18.17
C PHE A 191 11.99 -0.46 -18.35
N ASN A 192 13.02 -1.18 -18.84
CA ASN A 192 14.39 -0.69 -18.85
C ASN A 192 14.83 -0.09 -17.49
N ALA A 193 14.25 -0.61 -16.40
CA ALA A 193 14.30 -0.05 -15.07
C ALA A 193 14.93 -1.06 -14.11
N VAL A 194 15.91 -0.62 -13.32
CA VAL A 194 16.55 -1.45 -12.30
C VAL A 194 16.16 -0.91 -10.93
N ILE A 195 15.77 -1.78 -9.99
CA ILE A 195 15.32 -1.40 -8.64
C ILE A 195 16.20 -2.11 -7.60
N HIS A 196 16.91 -1.32 -6.78
CA HIS A 196 17.86 -1.81 -5.77
C HIS A 196 17.22 -2.31 -4.47
N GLU A 197 17.92 -3.18 -3.75
CA GLU A 197 17.60 -3.72 -2.41
C GLU A 197 17.68 -2.68 -1.28
N GLU A 198 18.64 -1.74 -1.31
CA GLU A 198 18.76 -0.69 -0.27
C GLU A 198 17.78 0.50 -0.42
N SER A 199 16.95 0.53 -1.47
CA SER A 199 15.83 1.46 -1.49
C SER A 199 14.82 1.02 -0.43
N LEU A 200 14.97 1.56 0.79
CA LEU A 200 14.14 1.36 1.99
C LEU A 200 12.79 0.77 1.62
N ALA A 201 12.59 -0.53 1.89
CA ALA A 201 11.40 -1.27 1.52
C ALA A 201 10.15 -0.44 1.83
N THR A 202 9.49 0.05 0.77
CA THR A 202 8.29 0.84 0.92
C THR A 202 7.10 -0.09 1.12
N ALA A 203 5.92 0.45 1.38
CA ALA A 203 4.71 -0.39 1.37
C ALA A 203 4.46 -1.07 0.00
N ARG A 204 5.09 -0.59 -1.09
CA ARG A 204 4.84 -1.02 -2.48
C ARG A 204 5.95 -1.87 -3.09
N THR A 205 7.17 -1.80 -2.55
CA THR A 205 8.33 -2.59 -2.97
C THR A 205 8.69 -3.61 -1.88
N GLY A 206 8.94 -4.85 -2.27
CA GLY A 206 9.53 -5.85 -1.38
C GLY A 206 11.04 -5.66 -1.22
N PRO A 207 11.67 -6.35 -0.24
CA PRO A 207 13.07 -6.14 0.12
C PRO A 207 14.07 -6.73 -0.89
N HIS A 208 13.64 -7.41 -1.95
CA HIS A 208 14.53 -8.21 -2.80
C HIS A 208 14.78 -7.56 -4.18
N GLY A 209 15.48 -6.43 -4.23
CA GLY A 209 15.95 -5.82 -5.49
C GLY A 209 17.29 -6.38 -5.98
N ILE A 210 17.74 -5.98 -7.17
CA ILE A 210 19.10 -6.24 -7.71
C ILE A 210 19.66 -4.96 -8.33
N GLY A 211 20.94 -4.69 -8.08
CA GLY A 211 21.73 -3.68 -8.80
C GLY A 211 21.36 -2.24 -8.44
N VAL A 212 22.15 -1.27 -8.92
CA VAL A 212 21.94 0.15 -8.61
C VAL A 212 20.67 0.66 -9.31
N THR A 213 19.78 1.32 -8.55
CA THR A 213 18.57 1.93 -9.11
C THR A 213 18.95 2.94 -10.20
N ASN A 214 18.49 2.71 -11.42
CA ASN A 214 18.70 3.64 -12.52
C ASN A 214 17.56 4.69 -12.60
N GLU A 215 17.71 5.69 -13.47
CA GLU A 215 16.72 6.77 -13.63
C GLU A 215 15.31 6.26 -14.01
N ASN A 216 15.25 5.16 -14.77
CA ASN A 216 13.98 4.50 -15.11
C ASN A 216 13.40 3.77 -13.89
N GLY A 217 14.24 3.23 -13.01
CA GLY A 217 13.88 2.66 -11.71
C GLY A 217 13.24 3.68 -10.78
N GLU A 218 13.77 4.90 -10.72
CA GLU A 218 13.14 6.00 -9.95
C GLU A 218 11.75 6.35 -10.51
N ARG A 219 11.61 6.47 -11.83
CA ARG A 219 10.32 6.71 -12.50
C ARG A 219 9.32 5.57 -12.27
N LEU A 220 9.79 4.33 -12.27
CA LEU A 220 8.98 3.16 -11.95
C LEU A 220 8.50 3.20 -10.49
N MET A 221 9.34 3.58 -9.53
CA MET A 221 8.92 3.76 -8.14
C MET A 221 7.87 4.85 -7.98
N ASP A 222 8.02 5.97 -8.69
CA ASP A 222 7.01 7.04 -8.74
C ASP A 222 5.67 6.53 -9.31
N LEU A 223 5.70 5.72 -10.37
CA LEU A 223 4.51 5.10 -10.98
C LEU A 223 3.80 4.16 -9.99
N LEU A 224 4.56 3.33 -9.25
CA LEU A 224 4.01 2.43 -8.24
C LEU A 224 3.21 3.19 -7.19
N GLU A 225 3.74 4.31 -6.72
CA GLU A 225 3.10 5.14 -5.71
C GLU A 225 1.87 5.88 -6.29
N ALA A 226 2.00 6.45 -7.48
CA ALA A 226 0.93 7.20 -8.14
C ALA A 226 -0.29 6.32 -8.49
N CYS A 227 -0.05 5.06 -8.87
CA CYS A 227 -1.08 4.11 -9.29
C CYS A 227 -1.48 3.10 -8.21
N ASN A 228 -0.89 3.16 -7.01
CA ASN A 228 -1.06 2.16 -5.94
C ASN A 228 -0.78 0.72 -6.40
N LEU A 229 0.28 0.54 -7.18
CA LEU A 229 0.75 -0.76 -7.64
C LEU A 229 1.83 -1.32 -6.71
N PHE A 230 1.92 -2.64 -6.67
CA PHE A 230 2.91 -3.40 -5.94
C PHE A 230 3.91 -4.00 -6.93
N HIS A 231 5.20 -3.91 -6.62
CA HIS A 231 6.29 -4.45 -7.43
C HIS A 231 6.43 -5.97 -7.23
N GLY A 232 5.92 -6.77 -8.15
CA GLY A 232 5.79 -8.23 -8.00
C GLY A 232 7.13 -8.94 -7.81
N ASN A 233 8.14 -8.55 -8.58
CA ASN A 233 9.44 -9.20 -8.61
C ASN A 233 10.17 -9.14 -7.25
N SER A 234 10.13 -7.98 -6.57
CA SER A 234 10.90 -7.80 -5.32
C SER A 234 10.27 -8.40 -4.06
N PHE A 235 9.08 -9.03 -4.15
CA PHE A 235 8.43 -9.66 -2.99
C PHE A 235 8.86 -11.09 -2.72
N PHE A 236 9.45 -11.78 -3.70
CA PHE A 236 9.74 -13.20 -3.60
C PHE A 236 11.25 -13.41 -3.53
N VAL A 237 11.70 -14.20 -2.56
CA VAL A 237 13.09 -14.65 -2.50
C VAL A 237 13.37 -15.55 -3.70
N LYS A 238 14.47 -15.26 -4.41
CA LYS A 238 14.94 -16.01 -5.57
C LYS A 238 16.45 -16.19 -5.52
N ASN A 239 16.91 -17.34 -6.01
CA ASN A 239 18.32 -17.61 -6.30
C ASN A 239 18.82 -16.58 -7.32
N GLU A 240 20.10 -16.23 -7.24
CA GLU A 240 20.73 -15.22 -8.10
C GLU A 240 20.54 -15.51 -9.59
N ASP A 241 20.71 -16.77 -10.00
CA ASP A 241 20.51 -17.20 -11.39
C ASP A 241 19.10 -16.99 -11.93
N ARG A 242 18.10 -16.83 -11.06
CA ARG A 242 16.68 -16.67 -11.43
C ARG A 242 16.17 -15.24 -11.31
N ARG A 243 17.02 -14.28 -10.93
CA ARG A 243 16.62 -12.90 -10.70
C ARG A 243 16.81 -11.99 -11.91
N TRP A 244 17.93 -12.11 -12.62
CA TRP A 244 18.18 -11.26 -13.79
C TRP A 244 17.19 -11.58 -14.93
N THR A 245 16.85 -10.63 -15.77
CA THR A 245 15.93 -10.87 -16.89
C THR A 245 16.59 -10.56 -18.22
N TRP A 246 17.69 -9.82 -18.20
CA TRP A 246 18.47 -9.42 -19.36
C TRP A 246 19.95 -9.65 -19.13
N GLU A 247 20.64 -10.07 -20.19
CA GLU A 247 22.09 -10.24 -20.25
C GLU A 247 22.67 -9.37 -21.38
N SER A 248 23.79 -8.70 -21.13
CA SER A 248 24.41 -7.87 -22.16
C SER A 248 24.89 -8.70 -23.35
N PRO A 249 24.99 -8.12 -24.57
CA PRO A 249 25.42 -8.87 -25.76
C PRO A 249 26.81 -9.54 -25.63
N ASN A 250 27.67 -9.00 -24.78
CA ASN A 250 29.00 -9.54 -24.46
C ASN A 250 29.01 -10.43 -23.20
N ALA A 251 27.84 -10.77 -22.63
CA ALA A 251 27.66 -11.53 -21.40
C ALA A 251 28.36 -10.98 -20.14
N ALA A 252 28.81 -9.71 -20.17
CA ALA A 252 29.54 -9.08 -19.07
C ALA A 252 28.65 -8.58 -17.93
N ALA A 253 27.39 -8.23 -18.21
CA ALA A 253 26.47 -7.65 -17.23
C ALA A 253 25.09 -8.31 -17.29
N ARG A 254 24.45 -8.45 -16.13
CA ARG A 254 23.11 -9.00 -15.97
C ARG A 254 22.26 -8.06 -15.13
N SER A 255 21.05 -7.78 -15.60
CA SER A 255 20.13 -6.82 -14.98
C SER A 255 18.71 -7.37 -14.94
N GLU A 256 17.93 -6.89 -13.98
CA GLU A 256 16.49 -7.15 -13.89
C GLU A 256 15.72 -5.93 -14.41
N ILE A 257 15.21 -6.02 -15.64
CA ILE A 257 14.52 -4.93 -16.33
C ILE A 257 13.08 -5.28 -16.76
N ASP A 258 12.73 -6.56 -16.70
CA ASP A 258 11.39 -7.06 -16.99
C ASP A 258 10.59 -7.25 -15.69
N HIS A 259 9.53 -6.46 -15.53
CA HIS A 259 8.82 -6.36 -14.25
C HIS A 259 7.35 -6.73 -14.38
N VAL A 260 6.79 -7.27 -13.29
CA VAL A 260 5.36 -7.53 -13.13
C VAL A 260 4.81 -6.72 -11.97
N LEU A 261 3.91 -5.78 -12.25
CA LEU A 261 3.26 -4.92 -11.27
C LEU A 261 1.80 -5.31 -11.06
N THR A 262 1.28 -5.17 -9.85
CA THR A 262 -0.14 -5.45 -9.58
C THR A 262 -0.77 -4.53 -8.55
N ASN A 263 -2.05 -4.19 -8.71
CA ASN A 263 -2.80 -3.48 -7.66
C ASN A 263 -3.21 -4.38 -6.48
N ARG A 264 -3.11 -5.72 -6.63
CA ARG A 264 -3.55 -6.71 -5.63
C ARG A 264 -2.42 -7.69 -5.32
N LYS A 265 -1.51 -7.31 -4.41
CA LYS A 265 -0.39 -8.18 -3.96
C LYS A 265 -0.84 -9.60 -3.59
N TRP A 266 -1.94 -9.74 -2.84
CA TRP A 266 -2.43 -11.05 -2.38
C TRP A 266 -2.88 -12.01 -3.50
N SER A 267 -3.08 -11.51 -4.72
CA SER A 267 -3.42 -12.33 -5.89
C SER A 267 -2.19 -12.97 -6.52
N LEU A 268 -1.00 -12.42 -6.29
CA LEU A 268 0.26 -12.86 -6.86
C LEU A 268 0.86 -13.96 -5.97
N LEU A 269 1.06 -15.16 -6.51
CA LEU A 269 1.64 -16.29 -5.78
C LEU A 269 3.15 -16.38 -5.97
N ASP A 270 3.63 -16.00 -7.16
CA ASP A 270 5.02 -16.15 -7.56
C ASP A 270 5.27 -15.30 -8.82
N VAL A 271 6.46 -14.71 -8.92
CA VAL A 271 7.02 -14.12 -10.15
C VAL A 271 8.41 -14.72 -10.31
N SER A 272 8.66 -15.40 -11.42
CA SER A 272 9.94 -16.07 -11.66
C SER A 272 10.28 -16.16 -13.15
N VAL A 273 11.57 -16.15 -13.44
CA VAL A 273 12.10 -16.48 -14.77
C VAL A 273 11.85 -17.94 -15.10
N VAL A 274 11.56 -18.22 -16.38
CA VAL A 274 11.35 -19.56 -16.92
C VAL A 274 12.60 -20.00 -17.69
N GLU A 275 13.46 -20.79 -17.04
CA GLU A 275 14.76 -21.24 -17.59
C GLU A 275 14.65 -22.06 -18.87
N ALA A 276 13.58 -22.86 -19.01
CA ALA A 276 13.38 -23.77 -20.14
C ALA A 276 13.02 -23.06 -21.46
N PHE A 277 12.85 -21.74 -21.45
CA PHE A 277 12.42 -20.98 -22.62
C PHE A 277 13.57 -20.16 -23.19
N ARG A 278 14.08 -20.57 -24.35
CA ARG A 278 15.17 -19.89 -25.06
C ARG A 278 14.84 -19.82 -26.54
N THR A 279 14.68 -18.60 -27.07
CA THR A 279 14.48 -18.37 -28.51
C THR A 279 15.65 -17.60 -29.15
N GLY A 280 16.77 -17.45 -28.45
CA GLY A 280 17.93 -16.65 -28.90
C GLY A 280 17.85 -15.15 -28.54
N SER A 281 16.87 -14.73 -27.75
CA SER A 281 16.84 -13.37 -27.15
C SER A 281 17.86 -13.25 -26.01
N ASP A 282 18.35 -12.03 -25.79
CA ASP A 282 19.11 -11.64 -24.60
C ASP A 282 18.23 -11.47 -23.35
N HIS A 283 16.90 -11.43 -23.54
CA HIS A 283 15.94 -11.46 -22.46
C HIS A 283 15.46 -12.87 -22.13
N ARG A 284 15.04 -13.04 -20.88
CA ARG A 284 14.43 -14.28 -20.37
C ARG A 284 12.95 -14.06 -20.09
N LEU A 285 12.14 -15.07 -20.36
CA LEU A 285 10.70 -15.04 -20.09
C LEU A 285 10.44 -14.97 -18.58
N VAL A 286 9.78 -13.91 -18.12
CA VAL A 286 9.31 -13.79 -16.73
C VAL A 286 7.86 -14.24 -16.65
N ARG A 287 7.51 -15.06 -15.66
CA ARG A 287 6.16 -15.60 -15.46
C ARG A 287 5.63 -15.27 -14.07
N ALA A 288 4.46 -14.64 -14.06
CA ALA A 288 3.64 -14.42 -12.88
C ALA A 288 2.57 -15.50 -12.73
N LYS A 289 2.52 -16.15 -11.57
CA LYS A 289 1.45 -17.08 -11.18
C LYS A 289 0.41 -16.32 -10.34
N ILE A 290 -0.81 -16.24 -10.85
CA ILE A 290 -1.87 -15.44 -10.27
C ILE A 290 -3.04 -16.32 -9.84
N ARG A 291 -3.54 -16.09 -8.64
CA ARG A 291 -4.72 -16.77 -8.10
C ARG A 291 -5.86 -15.79 -7.87
N LEU A 292 -6.87 -15.90 -8.73
CA LEU A 292 -8.07 -15.08 -8.66
C LEU A 292 -9.02 -15.63 -7.59
N ARG A 293 -9.14 -14.94 -6.44
CA ARG A 293 -9.99 -15.37 -5.31
C ARG A 293 -11.26 -14.55 -5.18
N ALA A 294 -12.39 -15.13 -5.59
CA ALA A 294 -13.71 -14.48 -5.45
C ALA A 294 -14.08 -14.12 -4.00
N LYS A 295 -13.66 -14.92 -3.01
CA LYS A 295 -13.92 -14.65 -1.57
C LYS A 295 -13.16 -13.43 -1.06
N LEU A 296 -11.90 -13.25 -1.46
CA LEU A 296 -11.09 -12.09 -1.04
C LEU A 296 -11.60 -10.81 -1.70
N ARG A 297 -12.01 -10.87 -2.97
CA ARG A 297 -12.70 -9.75 -3.62
C ARG A 297 -13.93 -9.27 -2.85
N ARG A 298 -14.75 -10.19 -2.33
CA ARG A 298 -15.93 -9.80 -1.53
C ARG A 298 -15.50 -9.00 -0.31
N ARG A 299 -14.43 -9.42 0.39
CA ARG A 299 -13.91 -8.71 1.58
C ARG A 299 -13.49 -7.27 1.25
N ASP A 300 -12.85 -7.03 0.12
CA ASP A 300 -12.44 -5.67 -0.30
C ASP A 300 -13.63 -4.74 -0.57
N HIS A 301 -14.79 -5.28 -0.98
CA HIS A 301 -16.02 -4.51 -1.16
C HIS A 301 -16.83 -4.39 0.15
N PHE A 302 -16.50 -5.18 1.17
CA PHE A 302 -17.06 -5.01 2.51
C PHE A 302 -16.27 -3.91 3.22
N ARG A 303 -16.96 -2.79 3.51
CA ARG A 303 -16.43 -1.79 4.44
C ARG A 303 -16.10 -2.52 5.75
N PRO A 304 -14.87 -2.43 6.28
CA PRO A 304 -14.62 -2.97 7.62
C PRO A 304 -15.65 -2.35 8.58
N PRO A 305 -16.15 -3.12 9.57
CA PRO A 305 -17.04 -2.54 10.56
C PRO A 305 -16.36 -1.30 11.13
N PRO A 306 -17.08 -0.17 11.29
CA PRO A 306 -16.49 1.03 11.85
C PRO A 306 -15.81 0.65 13.17
N ILE A 307 -14.54 1.03 13.31
CA ILE A 307 -13.82 0.89 14.59
C ILE A 307 -14.63 1.72 15.58
N ARG A 308 -15.36 1.06 16.48
CA ARG A 308 -16.04 1.73 17.57
C ARG A 308 -14.95 2.08 18.57
N LEU A 309 -14.60 3.35 18.65
CA LEU A 309 -13.75 3.84 19.74
C LEU A 309 -14.42 3.49 21.08
N PRO A 310 -13.67 3.03 22.09
CA PRO A 310 -14.22 2.84 23.42
C PRO A 310 -14.83 4.17 23.89
N ARG A 311 -16.01 4.09 24.52
CA ARG A 311 -16.64 5.25 25.15
C ARG A 311 -16.26 5.19 26.63
N TYR A 312 -15.83 6.31 27.19
CA TYR A 312 -15.46 6.40 28.60
C TYR A 312 -16.46 7.30 29.30
N ASP A 313 -16.79 6.96 30.55
CA ASP A 313 -17.55 7.81 31.44
C ASP A 313 -16.56 8.75 32.13
N THR A 314 -16.73 10.06 31.88
CA THR A 314 -15.85 11.11 32.41
C THR A 314 -15.86 11.15 33.93
N SER A 315 -17.02 10.98 34.58
CA SER A 315 -17.10 11.04 36.04
C SER A 315 -16.45 9.82 36.68
N ALA A 316 -16.63 8.64 36.09
CA ALA A 316 -15.95 7.42 36.56
C ALA A 316 -14.42 7.47 36.32
N MET A 317 -13.97 8.15 35.27
CA MET A 317 -12.54 8.35 34.99
C MET A 317 -11.89 9.26 36.02
N GLU A 318 -12.55 10.35 36.40
CA GLU A 318 -12.08 11.26 37.44
C GLU A 318 -11.98 10.57 38.79
N VAL A 319 -13.00 9.80 39.18
CA VAL A 319 -12.98 9.02 40.43
C VAL A 319 -11.84 8.00 40.43
N ALA A 320 -11.65 7.27 39.33
CA ALA A 320 -10.58 6.28 39.22
C ALA A 320 -9.17 6.92 39.27
N ALA A 321 -9.01 8.12 38.69
CA ALA A 321 -7.75 8.85 38.72
C ALA A 321 -7.39 9.36 40.12
N VAL A 322 -8.39 9.77 40.91
CA VAL A 322 -8.21 10.22 42.29
C VAL A 322 -7.95 9.05 43.25
N GLN A 323 -8.58 7.90 43.02
CA GLN A 323 -8.40 6.71 43.85
C GLN A 323 -7.10 5.94 43.56
N TYR A 324 -6.50 6.13 42.38
CA TYR A 324 -5.27 5.44 42.02
C TYR A 324 -4.08 6.00 42.80
N ALA A 325 -3.33 5.11 43.46
CA ALA A 325 -2.12 5.48 44.18
C ALA A 325 -0.96 5.69 43.19
N TRP A 326 -0.76 6.94 42.78
CA TRP A 326 0.35 7.32 41.91
C TRP A 326 1.68 7.23 42.68
N GLN A 327 2.63 6.50 42.10
CA GLN A 327 3.97 6.30 42.65
C GLN A 327 4.99 6.85 41.68
N GLU A 328 6.01 7.50 42.22
CA GLU A 328 7.16 7.99 41.44
C GLU A 328 8.35 7.06 41.65
N ALA A 329 8.96 6.60 40.56
CA ALA A 329 10.15 5.76 40.60
C ALA A 329 11.40 6.53 40.16
N GLN A 330 12.56 6.17 40.72
CA GLN A 330 13.85 6.76 40.33
C GLN A 330 14.31 6.30 38.94
N ASP A 331 13.99 5.07 38.53
CA ASP A 331 14.27 4.55 37.19
C ASP A 331 13.19 4.98 36.18
N LEU A 332 13.64 5.60 35.08
CA LEU A 332 12.81 6.19 34.03
C LEU A 332 11.95 5.18 33.27
N THR A 333 12.45 3.95 33.08
CA THR A 333 11.68 2.93 32.37
C THR A 333 10.55 2.45 33.28
N HIS A 334 10.87 2.20 34.55
CA HIS A 334 9.90 1.78 35.54
C HIS A 334 8.83 2.84 35.82
N ASP A 335 9.20 4.11 35.92
CA ASP A 335 8.28 5.22 36.16
C ASP A 335 7.28 5.42 35.01
N TYR A 336 7.74 5.29 33.76
CA TYR A 336 6.86 5.31 32.59
C TYR A 336 5.89 4.13 32.59
N ASP A 337 6.35 2.93 32.97
CA ASP A 337 5.49 1.75 33.08
C ASP A 337 4.45 1.93 34.19
N LEU A 338 4.80 2.53 35.33
CA LEU A 338 3.86 2.87 36.42
C LEU A 338 2.79 3.87 35.97
N LEU A 339 3.17 4.92 35.23
CA LEU A 339 2.24 5.88 34.64
C LEU A 339 1.30 5.23 33.63
N VAL A 340 1.85 4.40 32.72
CA VAL A 340 1.05 3.67 31.73
C VAL A 340 0.07 2.74 32.43
N ASN A 341 0.48 2.06 33.50
CA ASN A 341 -0.38 1.19 34.29
C ASN A 341 -1.49 1.96 34.99
N GLY A 342 -1.20 3.14 35.56
CA GLY A 342 -2.22 4.01 36.17
C GLY A 342 -3.23 4.54 35.17
N LEU A 343 -2.77 5.05 34.02
CA LEU A 343 -3.66 5.49 32.94
C LEU A 343 -4.50 4.34 32.39
N LEU A 344 -3.92 3.15 32.28
CA LEU A 344 -4.62 1.95 31.84
C LEU A 344 -5.67 1.50 32.87
N HIS A 345 -5.39 1.63 34.16
CA HIS A 345 -6.34 1.38 35.24
C HIS A 345 -7.53 2.35 35.13
N CYS A 346 -7.29 3.66 35.03
CA CYS A 346 -8.33 4.66 34.87
C CYS A 346 -9.17 4.43 33.61
N ALA A 347 -8.53 4.11 32.49
CA ALA A 347 -9.22 3.79 31.24
C ALA A 347 -10.08 2.51 31.37
N THR A 348 -9.63 1.52 32.12
CA THR A 348 -10.37 0.26 32.33
C THR A 348 -11.55 0.46 33.27
N ALA A 349 -11.37 1.22 34.36
CA ALA A 349 -12.42 1.53 35.33
C ALA A 349 -13.52 2.42 34.75
N SER A 350 -13.15 3.37 33.89
CA SER A 350 -14.09 4.29 33.22
C SER A 350 -14.63 3.81 31.88
N ALA A 351 -14.15 2.66 31.38
CA ALA A 351 -14.63 2.12 30.12
C ALA A 351 -16.11 1.77 30.24
N VAL A 352 -16.95 2.54 29.56
CA VAL A 352 -18.34 2.15 29.32
C VAL A 352 -18.28 0.99 28.36
N SER A 353 -18.33 -0.22 28.92
CA SER A 353 -18.44 -1.44 28.14
C SER A 353 -19.59 -1.28 27.18
N GLY A 354 -19.29 -1.10 25.89
CA GLY A 354 -20.27 -1.28 24.82
C GLY A 354 -20.86 -2.70 24.78
N ARG A 355 -20.44 -3.59 25.69
CA ARG A 355 -21.02 -4.91 25.96
C ARG A 355 -21.99 -4.93 27.14
N ALA A 356 -22.30 -3.81 27.79
CA ALA A 356 -23.28 -3.75 28.87
C ALA A 356 -24.72 -4.16 28.45
N ASN A 357 -24.94 -4.51 27.18
CA ASN A 357 -26.15 -5.20 26.73
C ASN A 357 -25.90 -6.30 25.69
N SER A 358 -24.78 -7.03 25.77
CA SER A 358 -24.75 -8.37 25.16
C SER A 358 -25.55 -9.31 26.06
N ARG A 359 -26.88 -9.20 26.04
CA ARG A 359 -27.76 -10.22 26.60
C ARG A 359 -27.24 -11.58 26.16
N SER A 360 -27.01 -12.45 27.14
CA SER A 360 -26.35 -13.72 26.88
C SER A 360 -27.12 -14.50 25.84
N ARG A 361 -26.43 -14.84 24.74
CA ARG A 361 -26.97 -15.70 23.69
C ARG A 361 -27.33 -17.10 24.19
N ILE A 362 -26.74 -17.50 25.33
CA ILE A 362 -26.97 -18.77 26.00
C ILE A 362 -27.74 -18.50 27.30
N ASP A 363 -28.81 -19.24 27.53
CA ASP A 363 -29.71 -19.14 28.66
C ASP A 363 -29.09 -19.78 29.93
N GLY A 364 -29.76 -19.61 31.07
CA GLY A 364 -29.33 -20.19 32.34
C GLY A 364 -29.21 -21.72 32.29
N ASN A 365 -30.22 -22.40 31.73
CA ASN A 365 -30.26 -23.86 31.65
C ASN A 365 -29.08 -24.44 30.84
N ALA A 366 -28.81 -23.91 29.64
CA ALA A 366 -27.70 -24.39 28.83
C ALA A 366 -26.34 -24.07 29.46
N ARG A 367 -26.21 -23.00 30.25
CA ARG A 367 -25.00 -22.73 31.04
C ARG A 367 -24.79 -23.77 32.14
N THR A 368 -25.84 -24.12 32.87
CA THR A 368 -25.78 -25.16 33.92
C THR A 368 -25.38 -26.50 33.33
N LEU A 369 -25.98 -26.92 32.22
CA LEU A 369 -25.61 -28.17 31.53
C LEU A 369 -24.17 -28.15 31.02
N LEU A 370 -23.68 -27.02 30.51
CA LEU A 370 -22.29 -26.86 30.09
C LEU A 370 -21.30 -26.93 31.27
N GLN A 371 -21.69 -26.43 32.45
CA GLN A 371 -20.91 -26.56 33.69
C GLN A 371 -20.90 -27.99 34.19
N GLN A 372 -22.04 -28.68 34.20
CA GLN A 372 -22.13 -30.09 34.57
C GLN A 372 -21.28 -30.95 33.63
N ARG A 373 -21.30 -30.68 32.31
CA ARG A 373 -20.39 -31.32 31.36
C ARG A 373 -18.93 -31.07 31.70
N ALA A 374 -18.56 -29.86 32.10
CA ALA A 374 -17.19 -29.58 32.52
C ALA A 374 -16.79 -30.39 33.76
N ALA A 375 -17.70 -30.57 34.72
CA ALA A 375 -17.48 -31.40 35.90
C ALA A 375 -17.28 -32.89 35.55
N VAL A 376 -18.16 -33.45 34.70
CA VAL A 376 -18.05 -34.85 34.22
C VAL A 376 -16.71 -35.08 33.52
N TYR A 377 -16.24 -34.13 32.70
CA TYR A 377 -14.96 -34.26 32.00
C TYR A 377 -13.72 -34.01 32.86
N ARG A 378 -13.85 -33.41 34.05
CA ARG A 378 -12.76 -33.31 35.03
C ARG A 378 -12.62 -34.59 35.87
N ASN A 379 -13.71 -35.36 36.01
CA ASN A 379 -13.68 -36.63 36.72
C ASN A 379 -13.17 -37.75 35.79
N SER A 380 -11.99 -38.30 36.11
CA SER A 380 -11.34 -39.39 35.37
C SER A 380 -12.15 -40.70 35.38
N ALA A 381 -13.03 -40.88 36.37
CA ALA A 381 -13.85 -42.08 36.57
C ALA A 381 -15.23 -42.04 35.87
N SER A 382 -15.56 -40.97 35.14
CA SER A 382 -16.86 -40.83 34.47
C SER A 382 -17.07 -41.84 33.34
N SER A 383 -18.22 -42.52 33.34
CA SER A 383 -18.59 -43.53 32.35
C SER A 383 -18.76 -42.92 30.95
N LEU A 384 -18.46 -43.71 29.91
CA LEU A 384 -18.67 -43.32 28.50
C LEU A 384 -20.14 -42.92 28.24
N LEU A 385 -21.09 -43.61 28.88
CA LEU A 385 -22.53 -43.35 28.76
C LEU A 385 -22.91 -41.99 29.37
N GLU A 386 -22.32 -41.64 30.50
CA GLU A 386 -22.55 -40.37 31.20
C GLU A 386 -22.03 -39.19 30.36
N ARG A 387 -20.82 -39.34 29.79
CA ARG A 387 -20.24 -38.39 28.83
C ARG A 387 -21.10 -38.24 27.58
N ALA A 388 -21.63 -39.34 27.03
CA ALA A 388 -22.48 -39.30 25.84
C ALA A 388 -23.81 -38.58 26.12
N THR A 389 -24.44 -38.89 27.24
CA THR A 389 -25.73 -38.34 27.68
C THR A 389 -25.63 -36.84 27.92
N ILE A 390 -24.62 -36.39 28.66
CA ILE A 390 -24.45 -34.97 28.96
C ILE A 390 -24.08 -34.16 27.71
N ASN A 391 -23.33 -34.75 26.78
CA ASN A 391 -23.06 -34.13 25.48
C ASN A 391 -24.31 -34.01 24.60
N LYS A 392 -25.25 -34.96 24.68
CA LYS A 392 -26.54 -34.89 23.98
C LYS A 392 -27.40 -33.78 24.61
N ALA A 393 -27.53 -33.75 25.93
CA ALA A 393 -28.27 -32.72 26.66
C ALA A 393 -27.73 -31.30 26.39
N CYS A 394 -26.40 -31.11 26.46
CA CYS A 394 -25.76 -29.83 26.13
C CYS A 394 -26.05 -29.38 24.68
N ARG A 395 -26.02 -30.30 23.71
CA ARG A 395 -26.27 -29.97 22.29
C ARG A 395 -27.71 -29.49 22.08
N ILE A 396 -28.67 -30.12 22.75
CA ILE A 396 -30.09 -29.75 22.67
C ILE A 396 -30.30 -28.40 23.33
N ALA A 397 -29.87 -28.24 24.59
CA ALA A 397 -30.06 -27.01 25.35
C ALA A 397 -29.41 -25.78 24.70
N VAL A 398 -28.19 -25.91 24.16
CA VAL A 398 -27.53 -24.81 23.44
C VAL A 398 -28.28 -24.46 22.15
N ARG A 399 -28.83 -25.44 21.43
CA ARG A 399 -29.59 -25.20 20.20
C ARG A 399 -30.87 -24.42 20.50
N GLU A 400 -31.64 -24.88 21.49
CA GLU A 400 -32.90 -24.25 21.90
C GLU A 400 -32.67 -22.85 22.47
N SER A 401 -31.63 -22.68 23.27
CA SER A 401 -31.27 -21.38 23.82
C SER A 401 -30.93 -20.35 22.73
N ILE A 402 -30.15 -20.75 21.73
CA ILE A 402 -29.83 -19.89 20.58
C ILE A 402 -31.10 -19.56 19.78
N GLN A 403 -32.03 -20.51 19.66
CA GLN A 403 -33.27 -20.30 18.94
C GLN A 403 -34.17 -19.29 19.68
N ARG A 404 -34.40 -19.50 20.98
CA ARG A 404 -35.13 -18.57 21.85
C ARG A 404 -34.54 -17.15 21.82
N TYR A 405 -33.21 -17.03 21.83
CA TYR A 405 -32.53 -15.74 21.69
C TYR A 405 -32.84 -15.04 20.35
N LYS A 406 -32.87 -15.78 19.23
CA LYS A 406 -33.22 -15.22 17.92
C LYS A 406 -34.68 -14.78 17.88
N ASP A 407 -35.58 -15.60 18.40
CA ASP A 407 -37.02 -15.34 18.38
C ASP A 407 -37.35 -14.09 19.21
N THR A 408 -36.74 -13.96 20.39
CA THR A 408 -36.86 -12.76 21.24
C THR A 408 -36.35 -11.51 20.51
N ARG A 409 -35.17 -11.57 19.87
CA ARG A 409 -34.59 -10.43 19.13
C ARG A 409 -35.41 -10.02 17.91
N LEU A 410 -36.03 -10.97 17.23
CA LEU A 410 -36.92 -10.69 16.11
C LEU A 410 -38.23 -10.06 16.60
N LYS A 411 -38.78 -10.53 17.73
CA LYS A 411 -39.98 -9.96 18.35
C LYS A 411 -39.75 -8.52 18.80
N GLU A 412 -38.67 -8.26 19.52
CA GLU A 412 -38.31 -6.90 19.97
C GLU A 412 -38.05 -5.94 18.80
N ALA A 413 -37.42 -6.43 17.73
CA ALA A 413 -37.23 -5.62 16.53
C ALA A 413 -38.55 -5.31 15.82
N ALA A 414 -39.52 -6.23 15.86
CA ALA A 414 -40.87 -6.01 15.34
C ALA A 414 -41.62 -4.97 16.20
N GLU A 415 -41.58 -5.11 17.53
CA GLU A 415 -42.19 -4.19 18.49
C GLU A 415 -41.60 -2.77 18.38
N ALA A 416 -40.27 -2.66 18.24
CA ALA A 416 -39.58 -1.39 18.07
C ALA A 416 -39.69 -0.80 16.64
N ARG A 417 -40.50 -1.39 15.75
CA ARG A 417 -40.62 -1.03 14.31
C ARG A 417 -39.26 -0.93 13.59
N ALA A 418 -38.28 -1.70 14.04
CA ALA A 418 -36.94 -1.72 13.47
C ALA A 418 -36.86 -2.69 12.27
N SER A 419 -35.86 -2.49 11.40
CA SER A 419 -35.70 -3.33 10.21
C SER A 419 -35.39 -4.79 10.56
N LEU A 420 -36.35 -5.69 10.35
CA LEU A 420 -36.19 -7.15 10.53
C LEU A 420 -35.07 -7.74 9.66
N LYS A 421 -34.88 -7.19 8.45
CA LYS A 421 -33.80 -7.60 7.53
C LYS A 421 -32.41 -7.29 8.12
N ARG A 422 -32.28 -6.16 8.83
CA ARG A 422 -31.04 -5.78 9.53
C ARG A 422 -30.81 -6.65 10.76
N CYS A 423 -31.85 -6.87 11.58
CA CYS A 423 -31.79 -7.76 12.74
C CYS A 423 -31.33 -9.18 12.36
N ARG A 424 -31.90 -9.76 11.30
CA ARG A 424 -31.52 -11.09 10.81
C ARG A 424 -30.07 -11.16 10.29
N LYS A 425 -29.55 -10.05 9.76
CA LYS A 425 -28.15 -9.94 9.34
C LYS A 425 -27.22 -9.87 10.56
N ASP A 426 -27.54 -9.04 11.55
CA ASP A 426 -26.75 -8.90 12.78
C ASP A 426 -26.68 -10.21 13.59
N LEU A 427 -27.77 -11.00 13.59
CA LEU A 427 -27.81 -12.36 14.16
C LEU A 427 -26.88 -13.37 13.46
N ASN A 428 -26.56 -13.14 12.18
CA ASN A 428 -25.69 -14.01 11.35
C ASN A 428 -24.23 -13.54 11.29
N ASP A 429 -23.96 -12.24 11.38
CA ASP A 429 -22.62 -11.64 11.29
C ASP A 429 -21.71 -11.98 12.49
N SER A 430 -22.28 -12.56 13.55
CA SER A 430 -21.58 -12.95 14.79
C SER A 430 -21.02 -14.39 14.79
N ARG A 431 -20.93 -15.07 13.64
CA ARG A 431 -20.16 -16.34 13.52
C ARG A 431 -18.66 -16.02 13.64
N SER A 432 -18.16 -15.88 14.85
CA SER A 432 -16.72 -15.79 15.09
C SER A 432 -16.04 -17.06 14.59
N ILE A 433 -14.98 -16.87 13.80
CA ILE A 433 -14.03 -17.94 13.48
C ILE A 433 -13.34 -18.28 14.80
N ILE A 434 -13.33 -19.56 15.17
CA ILE A 434 -12.59 -20.04 16.34
C ILE A 434 -11.12 -19.68 16.11
N ALA A 435 -10.60 -18.72 16.89
CA ALA A 435 -9.19 -18.41 16.88
C ALA A 435 -8.41 -19.60 17.45
N VAL A 436 -7.26 -19.89 16.85
CA VAL A 436 -6.33 -20.94 17.24
C VAL A 436 -6.05 -20.84 18.75
N MET A 437 -6.26 -21.94 19.48
CA MET A 437 -5.95 -22.07 20.90
C MET A 437 -4.44 -21.89 21.11
N ARG A 438 -4.02 -21.25 22.21
CA ARG A 438 -2.61 -20.96 22.50
C ARG A 438 -2.22 -21.36 23.92
N ASP A 439 -0.96 -21.74 24.13
CA ASP A 439 -0.37 -22.00 25.44
C ASP A 439 -0.11 -20.71 26.25
N ALA A 440 0.36 -20.85 27.49
CA ALA A 440 0.72 -19.74 28.38
C ALA A 440 1.84 -18.83 27.83
N MET A 441 2.59 -19.30 26.83
CA MET A 441 3.66 -18.56 26.15
C MET A 441 3.21 -18.00 24.78
N GLY A 442 1.92 -18.10 24.45
CA GLY A 442 1.35 -17.55 23.22
C GLY A 442 1.56 -18.39 21.95
N ARG A 443 2.04 -19.64 22.04
CA ARG A 443 2.22 -20.55 20.88
C ARG A 443 0.92 -21.28 20.54
N PRO A 444 0.60 -21.51 19.25
CA PRO A 444 -0.53 -22.34 18.83
C PRO A 444 -0.51 -23.73 19.48
N THR A 445 -1.61 -24.17 20.10
CA THR A 445 -1.69 -25.47 20.79
C THR A 445 -3.07 -26.09 20.59
N VAL A 446 -3.12 -27.41 20.45
CA VAL A 446 -4.37 -28.18 20.29
C VAL A 446 -4.82 -28.88 21.59
N HIS A 447 -3.95 -28.93 22.60
CA HIS A 447 -4.18 -29.58 23.89
C HIS A 447 -4.84 -28.66 24.92
N ARG A 448 -6.00 -29.08 25.44
CA ARG A 448 -6.89 -28.28 26.30
C ARG A 448 -6.46 -28.19 27.78
N LEU A 449 -5.61 -29.10 28.23
CA LEU A 449 -5.09 -29.20 29.61
C LEU A 449 -3.97 -28.19 29.90
N LEU A 450 -3.34 -27.64 28.86
CA LEU A 450 -2.27 -26.63 28.98
C LEU A 450 -2.82 -25.19 28.96
N CYS A 451 -4.15 -25.03 28.99
CA CYS A 451 -4.81 -23.73 28.95
C CYS A 451 -5.06 -23.19 30.37
N VAL A 452 -4.42 -22.08 30.71
CA VAL A 452 -4.74 -21.30 31.91
C VAL A 452 -6.03 -20.49 31.66
N PRO A 453 -6.98 -20.39 32.61
CA PRO A 453 -8.09 -19.45 32.51
C PRO A 453 -7.54 -18.03 32.37
N ARG A 454 -8.07 -17.26 31.40
CA ARG A 454 -7.60 -15.90 31.08
C ARG A 454 -7.47 -15.06 32.36
N PRO A 455 -6.28 -14.56 32.69
CA PRO A 455 -6.15 -13.37 33.52
C PRO A 455 -6.69 -12.19 32.72
N SER A 456 -7.42 -11.31 33.39
CA SER A 456 -8.02 -10.08 32.86
C SER A 456 -6.98 -9.04 32.39
N ASN A 457 -5.69 -9.30 32.56
CA ASN A 457 -4.63 -8.34 32.37
C ASN A 457 -3.69 -8.79 31.23
N PHE A 458 -4.01 -8.37 30.01
CA PHE A 458 -3.05 -8.26 28.91
C PHE A 458 -3.52 -7.12 27.98
N HIS A 459 -3.38 -5.89 28.49
CA HIS A 459 -3.22 -4.69 27.67
C HIS A 459 -1.75 -4.30 27.83
N GLY A 460 -0.91 -4.85 26.95
CA GLY A 460 0.53 -4.76 27.10
C GLY A 460 1.29 -5.36 25.94
N GLN A 461 0.92 -4.97 24.71
CA GLN A 461 1.86 -4.86 23.60
C GLN A 461 1.42 -3.67 22.76
N GLN A 462 2.08 -2.53 22.97
CA GLN A 462 2.06 -1.41 22.04
C GLN A 462 2.43 -1.95 20.65
N PRO A 463 1.56 -1.85 19.62
CA PRO A 463 2.08 -1.85 18.27
C PRO A 463 2.97 -0.61 18.17
N ALA A 464 4.25 -0.83 17.85
CA ALA A 464 5.19 0.22 17.56
C ALA A 464 4.51 1.31 16.71
N CYS A 465 4.33 2.49 17.31
CA CYS A 465 3.94 3.71 16.64
C CYS A 465 5.05 4.11 15.66
N ARG A 466 5.07 3.49 14.48
CA ARG A 466 5.89 3.95 13.35
C ARG A 466 5.10 4.19 12.06
N ASN A 467 3.82 3.84 12.00
CA ASN A 467 3.05 3.93 10.75
C ASN A 467 1.65 4.53 10.87
N TYR A 468 1.24 5.05 12.04
CA TYR A 468 -0.12 5.56 12.21
C TYR A 468 -0.28 7.06 11.90
N GLU A 469 0.79 7.85 12.02
CA GLU A 469 0.73 9.30 11.78
C GLU A 469 0.82 9.66 10.28
N ALA A 470 1.57 8.88 9.49
CA ALA A 470 1.67 9.07 8.04
C ALA A 470 0.33 8.86 7.30
N GLN A 471 -0.61 8.12 7.89
CA GLN A 471 -1.89 7.81 7.25
C GLN A 471 -2.98 8.88 7.47
N LYS A 472 -2.91 9.64 8.57
CA LYS A 472 -3.85 10.77 8.82
C LYS A 472 -3.54 11.99 7.95
N MET A 473 -2.26 12.25 7.65
CA MET A 473 -1.82 13.35 6.77
C MET A 473 -2.26 13.17 5.30
N ARG A 474 -2.44 11.94 4.82
CA ARG A 474 -2.60 11.65 3.38
C ARG A 474 -4.02 11.73 2.83
N VAL A 475 -5.06 11.62 3.67
CA VAL A 475 -6.45 11.46 3.18
C VAL A 475 -7.38 12.59 3.61
N GLY A 476 -7.10 13.29 4.72
CA GLY A 476 -7.97 14.35 5.25
C GLY A 476 -7.63 15.78 4.79
N GLY A 477 -6.35 16.17 4.86
CA GLY A 477 -5.92 17.55 4.60
C GLY A 477 -5.91 17.95 3.12
N ASN A 478 -5.47 17.03 2.25
CA ASN A 478 -5.25 17.31 0.82
C ASN A 478 -6.53 17.60 0.02
N ARG A 479 -7.72 17.22 0.50
CA ARG A 479 -8.99 17.51 -0.18
C ARG A 479 -9.62 18.84 0.22
N LYS A 480 -9.39 19.31 1.46
CA LYS A 480 -9.98 20.57 1.93
C LYS A 480 -9.18 21.80 1.48
N HIS A 481 -7.84 21.73 1.43
CA HIS A 481 -7.01 22.88 0.98
C HIS A 481 -6.89 23.04 -0.54
N LYS A 482 -7.18 21.99 -1.33
CA LYS A 482 -7.29 22.11 -2.80
C LYS A 482 -8.41 23.06 -3.26
N ARG A 483 -9.40 23.35 -2.40
CA ARG A 483 -10.55 24.21 -2.73
C ARG A 483 -10.40 25.66 -2.26
N SER A 484 -9.53 25.96 -1.30
CA SER A 484 -9.35 27.33 -0.78
C SER A 484 -8.31 28.14 -1.57
N GLY A 485 -7.26 27.48 -2.09
CA GLY A 485 -6.20 28.15 -2.86
C GLY A 485 -6.57 28.56 -4.30
N SER A 486 -7.78 28.22 -4.77
CA SER A 486 -8.26 28.58 -6.12
C SER A 486 -8.89 29.97 -6.21
N PHE A 487 -9.15 30.63 -5.08
CA PHE A 487 -9.82 31.95 -5.03
C PHE A 487 -8.85 33.14 -4.87
N VAL A 488 -7.58 32.89 -4.56
CA VAL A 488 -6.57 33.94 -4.35
C VAL A 488 -5.60 33.94 -5.55
N SER A 489 -5.64 34.99 -6.35
CA SER A 489 -4.80 35.17 -7.54
C SER A 489 -3.36 35.56 -7.17
N ASP A 490 -3.19 36.36 -6.11
CA ASP A 490 -1.90 36.88 -5.67
C ASP A 490 -0.96 35.75 -5.20
N LYS A 491 0.26 35.75 -5.73
CA LYS A 491 1.33 34.81 -5.38
C LYS A 491 1.83 35.04 -3.95
N LYS A 492 1.95 36.29 -3.51
CA LYS A 492 2.49 36.63 -2.18
C LYS A 492 1.56 36.15 -1.07
N VAL A 493 0.26 36.45 -1.19
CA VAL A 493 -0.78 36.01 -0.25
C VAL A 493 -0.86 34.47 -0.16
N ARG A 494 -0.65 33.75 -1.28
CA ARG A 494 -0.62 32.28 -1.26
C ARG A 494 0.60 31.73 -0.54
N ALA A 495 1.76 32.37 -0.67
CA ALA A 495 2.96 31.99 0.04
C ALA A 495 2.81 32.26 1.55
N ASP A 496 2.31 33.43 1.94
CA ASP A 496 2.07 33.79 3.34
C ASP A 496 1.04 32.87 4.01
N LEU A 497 -0.01 32.48 3.30
CA LEU A 497 -1.00 31.51 3.79
C LEU A 497 -0.39 30.11 3.95
N PHE A 498 0.45 29.69 3.01
CA PHE A 498 1.16 28.41 3.11
C PHE A 498 2.09 28.40 4.33
N ASP A 499 2.86 29.46 4.50
CA ASP A 499 3.86 29.60 5.56
C ASP A 499 3.25 29.74 6.96
N SER A 500 2.04 30.27 7.07
CA SER A 500 1.31 30.42 8.34
C SER A 500 0.50 29.18 8.72
N THR A 501 0.05 28.37 7.76
CA THR A 501 -0.88 27.26 8.02
C THR A 501 -0.32 25.88 7.69
N VAL A 502 0.31 25.72 6.52
CA VAL A 502 0.75 24.41 6.02
C VAL A 502 2.15 24.08 6.52
N LEU A 503 3.06 25.06 6.52
CA LEU A 503 4.45 24.86 6.95
C LEU A 503 4.57 24.42 8.42
N PRO A 504 3.86 25.03 9.40
CA PRO A 504 3.91 24.57 10.79
C PRO A 504 3.31 23.17 10.97
N ALA A 505 2.26 22.84 10.21
CA ALA A 505 1.65 21.51 10.25
C ALA A 505 2.57 20.44 9.62
N LEU A 506 3.27 20.78 8.53
CA LEU A 506 4.21 19.90 7.85
C LEU A 506 5.43 19.58 8.74
N CYS A 507 5.93 20.59 9.47
CA CYS A 507 7.08 20.47 10.37
C CYS A 507 6.69 20.21 11.83
N TYR A 508 5.45 19.76 12.08
CA TYR A 508 4.97 19.51 13.44
C TYR A 508 5.87 18.51 14.19
N ALA A 509 6.26 18.86 15.42
CA ALA A 509 7.15 18.11 16.30
C ALA A 509 8.59 17.93 15.80
N SER A 510 8.98 18.57 14.68
CA SER A 510 10.34 18.47 14.12
C SER A 510 11.44 18.92 15.10
N GLU A 511 11.09 19.81 16.03
CA GLU A 511 11.95 20.26 17.13
C GLU A 511 12.43 19.12 18.06
N THR A 512 11.71 17.99 18.07
CA THR A 512 12.00 16.81 18.93
C THR A 512 12.62 15.64 18.17
N TRP A 513 12.76 15.72 16.84
CA TRP A 513 13.23 14.59 16.03
C TRP A 513 14.76 14.44 16.06
N ALA A 514 15.23 13.20 16.01
CA ALA A 514 16.60 12.91 15.61
C ALA A 514 16.71 13.09 14.09
N GLU A 515 17.35 14.19 13.68
CA GLU A 515 17.51 14.51 12.26
C GLU A 515 18.38 13.46 11.60
N ASN A 516 17.78 12.79 10.62
CA ASN A 516 18.44 11.85 9.74
C ASN A 516 18.12 12.23 8.30
N LYS A 517 19.04 11.90 7.39
CA LYS A 517 18.94 12.24 5.96
C LYS A 517 17.62 11.77 5.36
N THR A 518 17.07 10.65 5.83
CA THR A 518 15.78 10.11 5.39
C THR A 518 14.60 11.02 5.73
N SER A 519 14.52 11.52 6.97
CA SER A 519 13.44 12.39 7.44
C SER A 519 13.49 13.75 6.76
N THR A 520 14.70 14.30 6.59
CA THR A 520 14.95 15.53 5.82
C THR A 520 14.52 15.38 4.36
N LEU A 521 14.92 14.29 3.69
CA LEU A 521 14.52 14.02 2.31
C LEU A 521 12.99 13.85 2.17
N MET A 522 12.31 13.25 3.15
CA MET A 522 10.86 13.14 3.16
C MET A 522 10.17 14.51 3.26
N LEU A 523 10.63 15.40 4.16
CA LEU A 523 10.14 16.76 4.29
C LEU A 523 10.33 17.56 3.00
N VAL A 524 11.54 17.53 2.43
CA VAL A 524 11.88 18.24 1.19
C VAL A 524 11.06 17.70 0.01
N ARG A 525 10.86 16.38 -0.11
CA ARG A 525 10.03 15.77 -1.16
C ARG A 525 8.55 16.16 -1.02
N ALA A 526 8.03 16.18 0.20
CA ALA A 526 6.67 16.60 0.48
C ALA A 526 6.46 18.08 0.13
N GLN A 527 7.39 18.95 0.55
CA GLN A 527 7.34 20.38 0.24
C GLN A 527 7.39 20.64 -1.28
N ARG A 528 8.30 19.97 -2.02
CA ARG A 528 8.37 20.07 -3.49
C ARG A 528 7.09 19.63 -4.19
N ALA A 529 6.33 18.70 -3.62
CA ALA A 529 5.03 18.31 -4.16
C ALA A 529 3.96 19.38 -3.94
N LEU A 530 4.01 20.07 -2.80
CA LEU A 530 3.11 21.17 -2.47
C LEU A 530 3.42 22.42 -3.30
N GLU A 531 4.69 22.77 -3.50
CA GLU A 531 5.14 23.87 -4.37
C GLU A 531 4.63 23.74 -5.79
N ARG A 532 4.79 22.56 -6.38
CA ARG A 532 4.26 22.26 -7.72
C ARG A 532 2.76 22.45 -7.80
N THR A 533 2.05 22.10 -6.73
CA THR A 533 0.60 22.31 -6.63
C THR A 533 0.27 23.81 -6.53
N LEU A 534 1.02 24.57 -5.73
CA LEU A 534 0.86 26.02 -5.54
C LEU A 534 1.19 26.81 -6.81
N LEU A 535 2.24 26.42 -7.54
CA LEU A 535 2.65 27.02 -8.81
C LEU A 535 1.82 26.55 -10.01
N LYS A 536 0.93 25.56 -9.83
CA LYS A 536 0.21 24.88 -10.92
C LYS A 536 1.16 24.32 -12.00
N ILE A 537 2.35 23.91 -11.58
CA ILE A 537 3.38 23.32 -12.44
C ILE A 537 3.40 21.81 -12.17
N ASN A 538 3.19 21.01 -13.20
CA ASN A 538 3.41 19.57 -13.11
C ASN A 538 4.89 19.24 -13.36
N ARG A 539 5.35 18.03 -13.00
CA ARG A 539 6.77 17.65 -13.16
C ARG A 539 7.26 17.69 -14.62
N ALA A 540 6.37 17.57 -15.60
CA ALA A 540 6.71 17.69 -17.00
C ALA A 540 7.02 19.15 -17.37
N LYS A 541 6.17 20.10 -16.95
CA LYS A 541 6.37 21.54 -17.14
C LYS A 541 7.57 22.07 -16.36
N GLN A 542 7.86 21.51 -15.18
CA GLN A 542 9.08 21.84 -14.44
C GLN A 542 10.34 21.45 -15.24
N ARG A 543 10.36 20.24 -15.81
CA ARG A 543 11.50 19.72 -16.56
C ARG A 543 11.65 20.37 -17.94
N SER A 544 10.55 20.64 -18.64
CA SER A 544 10.59 21.36 -19.92
C SER A 544 11.10 22.80 -19.80
N LEU A 545 10.92 23.42 -18.63
CA LEU A 545 11.43 24.75 -18.31
C LEU A 545 12.81 24.71 -17.61
N ASN A 546 13.41 23.52 -17.47
CA ASN A 546 14.66 23.27 -16.76
C ASN A 546 14.70 23.89 -15.33
N LEU A 547 13.56 23.91 -14.64
CA LEU A 547 13.44 24.53 -13.32
C LEU A 547 13.99 23.61 -12.22
N ARG A 548 15.06 24.07 -11.57
CA ARG A 548 15.63 23.40 -10.39
C ARG A 548 14.73 23.60 -9.19
N SER A 549 15.01 22.85 -8.12
CA SER A 549 14.27 23.00 -6.86
C SER A 549 14.45 24.40 -6.24
N ALA A 550 15.62 25.02 -6.42
CA ALA A 550 15.88 26.41 -6.02
C ALA A 550 15.03 27.40 -6.83
N ASP A 551 14.87 27.17 -8.13
CA ASP A 551 14.05 28.04 -9.00
C ASP A 551 12.58 27.93 -8.62
N MET A 552 12.07 26.71 -8.35
CA MET A 552 10.71 26.53 -7.83
C MET A 552 10.51 27.21 -6.47
N ARG A 553 11.54 27.21 -5.62
CA ARG A 553 11.50 27.89 -4.32
C ARG A 553 11.41 29.41 -4.50
N SER A 554 12.25 29.99 -5.35
CA SER A 554 12.20 31.42 -5.72
C SER A 554 10.86 31.79 -6.38
N MET A 555 10.35 30.91 -7.24
CA MET A 555 9.07 31.08 -7.91
C MET A 555 7.86 30.93 -6.98
N SER A 556 7.95 30.19 -5.88
CA SER A 556 6.84 29.99 -4.93
C SER A 556 6.85 31.01 -3.79
N GLY A 557 8.03 31.48 -3.37
CA GLY A 557 8.18 32.46 -2.29
C GLY A 557 7.88 31.91 -0.90
N ILE A 558 7.70 30.59 -0.75
CA ILE A 558 7.47 29.94 0.54
C ILE A 558 8.79 29.68 1.26
N ARG A 559 8.78 29.65 2.60
CA ARG A 559 9.98 29.32 3.40
C ARG A 559 10.37 27.86 3.26
N ASP A 560 11.66 27.57 3.42
CA ASP A 560 12.18 26.20 3.38
C ASP A 560 11.78 25.39 4.62
N ALA A 561 11.22 24.19 4.41
CA ALA A 561 10.75 23.33 5.49
C ALA A 561 11.89 22.70 6.29
N GLU A 562 13.01 22.39 5.65
CA GLU A 562 14.23 21.92 6.32
C GLU A 562 14.83 23.04 7.18
N VAL A 563 14.94 24.26 6.63
CA VAL A 563 15.42 25.43 7.40
C VAL A 563 14.46 25.77 8.54
N TYR A 564 13.16 25.73 8.30
CA TYR A 564 12.14 25.99 9.32
C TYR A 564 12.22 24.96 10.47
N ALA A 565 12.33 23.67 10.13
CA ALA A 565 12.47 22.59 11.11
C ALA A 565 13.76 22.73 11.93
N TRP A 566 14.88 23.03 11.25
CA TRP A 566 16.17 23.27 11.91
C TRP A 566 16.10 24.46 12.87
N ASN A 567 15.50 25.57 12.45
CA ASN A 567 15.34 26.76 13.28
C ASN A 567 14.36 26.55 14.44
N ALA A 568 13.33 25.71 14.26
CA ALA A 568 12.47 25.28 15.36
C ALA A 568 13.24 24.44 16.39
N LYS A 569 14.09 23.52 15.93
CA LYS A 569 14.96 22.71 16.78
C LYS A 569 15.99 23.54 17.56
N LYS A 570 16.66 24.51 16.92
CA LYS A 570 17.60 25.42 17.60
C LYS A 570 16.91 26.26 18.68
N ARG A 571 15.71 26.80 18.40
CA ARG A 571 14.91 27.54 19.39
C ARG A 571 14.51 26.65 20.56
N TRP A 572 14.04 25.44 20.28
CA TRP A 572 13.67 24.46 21.29
C TRP A 572 14.86 24.03 22.15
N ALA A 573 16.02 23.74 21.54
CA ALA A 573 17.23 23.35 22.25
C ALA A 573 17.70 24.43 23.23
N GLY A 574 17.76 25.70 22.79
CA GLY A 574 18.08 26.81 23.69
C GLY A 574 17.05 26.98 24.81
N HIS A 575 15.76 26.80 24.51
CA HIS A 575 14.69 26.85 25.52
C HIS A 575 14.84 25.76 26.57
N VAL A 576 15.11 24.52 26.15
CA VAL A 576 15.26 23.37 27.05
C VAL A 576 16.49 23.51 27.95
N VAL A 577 17.61 24.05 27.43
CA VAL A 577 18.84 24.28 28.22
C VAL A 577 18.64 25.32 29.32
N ARG A 578 17.87 26.38 29.05
CA ARG A 578 17.66 27.50 29.99
C ARG A 578 16.48 27.30 30.93
N ARG A 579 15.79 26.16 30.83
CA ARG A 579 14.71 25.81 31.76
C ARG A 579 15.30 25.38 33.10
N THR A 580 14.76 25.96 34.17
CA THR A 580 15.12 25.63 35.56
C THR A 580 14.10 24.70 36.23
N ASP A 581 13.07 24.24 35.50
CA ASP A 581 11.86 23.63 36.07
C ASP A 581 11.92 22.10 36.28
N ASP A 582 13.10 21.47 36.26
CA ASP A 582 13.37 20.01 36.39
C ASP A 582 12.35 19.05 35.71
N ARG A 583 11.65 19.53 34.68
CA ARG A 583 10.62 18.75 34.00
C ARG A 583 11.27 17.62 33.20
N TRP A 584 10.47 16.59 32.97
CA TRP A 584 10.86 15.42 32.18
C TRP A 584 11.49 15.78 30.82
N THR A 585 11.04 16.85 30.18
CA THR A 585 11.65 17.38 28.94
C THR A 585 13.14 17.70 29.08
N THR A 586 13.58 18.27 30.20
CA THR A 586 14.98 18.59 30.47
C THR A 586 15.75 17.31 30.79
N ARG A 587 15.22 16.48 31.70
CA ARG A 587 15.84 15.21 32.10
C ARG A 587 16.05 14.25 30.93
N VAL A 588 15.04 14.00 30.10
CA VAL A 588 15.12 13.10 28.92
C VAL A 588 16.06 13.64 27.83
N THR A 589 16.16 14.97 27.70
CA THR A 589 17.03 15.60 26.71
C THR A 589 18.52 15.44 27.03
N PHE A 590 18.89 15.50 28.32
CA PHE A 590 20.27 15.35 28.78
C PHE A 590 20.61 13.95 29.29
N TRP A 591 19.63 13.05 29.44
CA TRP A 591 19.85 11.70 29.94
C TRP A 591 20.76 10.88 29.01
N TYR A 592 21.88 10.41 29.56
CA TYR A 592 22.85 9.59 28.86
C TYR A 592 23.27 8.38 29.71
N PRO A 593 22.84 7.14 29.38
CA PRO A 593 23.32 5.96 30.09
C PRO A 593 24.76 5.67 29.65
N ARG A 594 25.73 6.13 30.45
CA ARG A 594 27.18 5.92 30.22
C ARG A 594 27.61 4.47 30.46
N GLU A 595 26.86 3.74 31.28
CA GLU A 595 27.23 2.43 31.82
C GLU A 595 26.57 1.24 31.08
N ILE A 596 25.65 1.51 30.13
CA ILE A 596 24.86 0.47 29.47
C ILE A 596 25.20 0.41 27.97
N LYS A 597 25.69 -0.75 27.51
CA LYS A 597 25.84 -1.03 26.07
C LYS A 597 24.46 -1.15 25.42
N ARG A 598 24.26 -0.43 24.31
CA ARG A 598 22.98 -0.45 23.56
C ARG A 598 22.73 -1.82 22.92
N THR A 599 21.49 -2.29 23.01
CA THR A 599 21.02 -3.48 22.30
C THR A 599 21.00 -3.26 20.79
N LEU A 600 21.35 -4.29 20.01
CA LEU A 600 21.30 -4.28 18.54
C LEU A 600 19.88 -3.94 18.04
N GLY A 601 19.75 -2.91 17.18
CA GLY A 601 18.50 -2.55 16.50
C GLY A 601 17.91 -1.15 16.78
N ARG A 602 18.45 -0.36 17.72
CA ARG A 602 18.06 1.06 17.90
C ARG A 602 18.78 1.98 16.91
N PRO A 603 18.14 3.07 16.42
CA PRO A 603 18.80 4.06 15.55
C PRO A 603 20.07 4.63 16.19
N ALA A 604 21.16 4.71 15.44
CA ALA A 604 22.45 5.20 15.92
C ALA A 604 22.43 6.70 16.26
N THR A 605 21.68 7.50 15.48
CA THR A 605 21.62 8.97 15.57
C THR A 605 20.73 9.44 16.72
N ARG A 606 21.26 10.35 17.55
CA ARG A 606 20.55 10.97 18.68
C ARG A 606 19.96 12.31 18.27
N TRP A 607 19.01 12.79 19.07
CA TRP A 607 18.44 14.13 18.91
C TRP A 607 19.51 15.24 18.98
N SER A 608 20.44 15.15 19.93
CA SER A 608 21.50 16.13 20.15
C SER A 608 22.69 16.02 19.20
N ASP A 609 22.81 14.95 18.41
CA ASP A 609 23.96 14.77 17.52
C ASP A 609 24.01 15.84 16.43
N SER A 610 22.87 16.31 15.92
CA SER A 610 22.87 17.39 14.93
C SER A 610 23.21 18.76 15.52
N LEU A 611 23.00 18.96 16.83
CA LEU A 611 23.38 20.19 17.56
C LEU A 611 24.89 20.29 17.83
N LYS A 612 25.66 19.20 17.69
CA LYS A 612 27.13 19.24 17.79
C LYS A 612 27.76 20.15 16.74
N LYS A 613 27.09 20.36 15.60
CA LYS A 613 27.51 21.32 14.57
C LYS A 613 27.55 22.78 15.06
N LEU A 614 26.90 23.07 16.19
CA LEU A 614 26.87 24.39 16.83
C LEU A 614 27.92 24.52 17.95
N GLN A 615 28.79 23.52 18.14
CA GLN A 615 29.92 23.61 19.08
C GLN A 615 30.97 24.56 18.50
N GLU A 616 31.49 25.45 19.35
CA GLU A 616 32.61 26.32 19.00
C GLU A 616 33.92 25.52 19.00
N ASN A 617 34.92 25.98 18.23
CA ASN A 617 36.23 25.32 18.11
C ASN A 617 37.00 25.23 19.44
N ASP A 618 36.55 25.98 20.44
CA ASP A 618 37.13 26.11 21.78
C ASP A 618 36.82 24.89 22.67
N GLY A 619 36.16 23.85 22.13
CA GLY A 619 35.85 22.60 22.82
C GLY A 619 34.65 22.66 23.76
N GLN A 620 33.97 23.80 23.86
CA GLN A 620 32.75 23.94 24.67
C GLN A 620 31.57 23.18 24.05
N HIS A 621 30.85 22.44 24.90
CA HIS A 621 29.67 21.69 24.46
C HIS A 621 28.53 22.67 24.14
N TRP A 622 27.76 22.44 23.06
CA TRP A 622 26.70 23.36 22.59
C TRP A 622 25.69 23.76 23.68
N SER A 623 25.47 22.90 24.67
CA SER A 623 24.59 23.17 25.80
C SER A 623 25.13 24.24 26.75
N GLN A 624 26.45 24.43 26.85
CA GLN A 624 27.07 25.50 27.64
C GLN A 624 26.89 26.84 26.92
N THR A 625 27.16 26.88 25.61
CA THR A 625 26.89 28.05 24.76
C THR A 625 25.40 28.42 24.75
N ALA A 626 24.51 27.42 24.83
CA ALA A 626 23.06 27.62 24.87
C ALA A 626 22.53 28.23 26.19
N GLN A 627 23.30 28.22 27.27
CA GLN A 627 22.89 28.83 28.55
C GLN A 627 22.81 30.36 28.44
N ASP A 628 23.76 30.96 27.73
CA ASP A 628 23.74 32.37 27.39
C ASP A 628 22.88 32.59 26.12
N ARG A 629 21.81 33.37 26.26
CA ARG A 629 20.88 33.63 25.15
C ARG A 629 21.56 34.34 23.98
N GLN A 630 22.46 35.27 24.25
CA GLN A 630 23.12 36.08 23.23
C GLN A 630 24.16 35.24 22.48
N LYS A 631 25.02 34.51 23.20
CA LYS A 631 25.97 33.57 22.59
C LYS A 631 25.28 32.47 21.79
N TRP A 632 24.14 31.97 22.28
CA TRP A 632 23.32 30.99 21.53
C TRP A 632 22.80 31.55 20.22
N MET A 633 22.31 32.79 20.20
CA MET A 633 21.82 33.41 18.96
C MET A 633 22.96 33.61 17.96
N GLU A 634 24.14 34.05 18.42
CA GLU A 634 25.32 34.22 17.58
C GLU A 634 25.80 32.88 17.01
N ALA A 635 25.87 31.81 17.83
CA ALA A 635 26.22 30.46 17.36
C ALA A 635 25.20 29.92 16.34
N CYS A 636 23.90 30.15 16.58
CA CYS A 636 22.84 29.77 15.66
C CYS A 636 22.91 30.51 14.31
N ALA A 637 23.35 31.76 14.31
CA ALA A 637 23.51 32.59 13.11
C ALA A 637 24.78 32.23 12.31
N ARG A 638 25.91 31.94 12.99
CA ARG A 638 27.16 31.50 12.32
C ARG A 638 26.98 30.21 11.53
N CYS A 639 26.19 29.26 12.07
CA CYS A 639 25.90 28.00 11.39
C CYS A 639 24.98 28.16 10.15
N GLU A 640 24.24 29.26 10.03
CA GLU A 640 23.46 29.56 8.82
C GLU A 640 24.35 30.07 7.68
N ILE A 641 25.44 30.78 8.00
CA ILE A 641 26.38 31.36 7.02
C ILE A 641 27.30 30.31 6.39
N SER A 642 27.69 29.25 7.12
CA SER A 642 28.54 28.19 6.57
C SER A 642 27.83 27.25 5.58
N ALA A 643 26.50 27.13 5.66
CA ALA A 643 25.72 26.27 4.77
C ALA A 643 25.50 26.87 3.36
N ASP A 644 25.61 28.19 3.22
CA ASP A 644 25.49 28.88 1.93
C ASP A 644 26.82 28.97 1.16
N ASN A 645 27.97 28.93 1.85
CA ASN A 645 29.31 28.98 1.22
C ASN A 645 29.79 27.66 0.59
N GLU A 646 29.10 26.53 0.80
CA GLU A 646 29.39 25.26 0.12
C GLU A 646 28.61 25.08 -1.21
N ARG A 647 27.85 26.09 -1.66
CA ARG A 647 27.25 26.08 -3.00
C ARG A 647 28.22 26.76 -3.97
N PRO A 648 28.73 26.06 -5.02
CA PRO A 648 29.62 26.68 -5.98
C PRO A 648 28.90 27.83 -6.67
N SER A 649 29.40 29.05 -6.43
CA SER A 649 29.06 30.24 -7.19
C SER A 649 29.54 30.04 -8.63
N ILE A 650 28.62 29.72 -9.53
CA ILE A 650 28.88 29.83 -10.97
C ILE A 650 28.91 31.33 -11.27
N GLN A 651 30.13 31.86 -11.40
CA GLN A 651 30.32 33.16 -12.04
C GLN A 651 29.80 33.05 -13.47
N VAL A 652 28.78 33.86 -13.77
CA VAL A 652 28.36 34.11 -15.15
C VAL A 652 29.36 35.10 -15.72
N SER A 653 30.34 34.61 -16.48
CA SER A 653 31.07 35.45 -17.43
C SER A 653 30.10 35.80 -18.57
N LYS A 654 30.07 37.10 -18.90
CA LYS A 654 29.23 37.71 -19.96
C LYS A 654 29.39 37.03 -21.32
#